data_AF-A0AAV8WGD4-F1
#
_entry.id   AF-A0AAV8WGD4-F1
#
_cell.length_a   1.000
_cell.length_b   1.000
_cell.length_c   1.000
_cell.angle_alpha   90.00
_cell.angle_beta   90.00
_cell.angle_gamma   90.00
#
_symmetry.space_group_name_H-M   'P 1'
#
loop_
_entity.id
_entity.type
_entity.pdbx_description
1 polymer ?
#
loop_
_entity_poly.entity_id
_entity_poly.type
_entity_poly.pdbx_seq_one_letter_code
_entity_poly.pdbx_strand_id
1 'polypeptide(L)'
;MALNAIEWKTRTNIKPKINPLQKTVVNEHPLKVVTVTERIPRKIFGSQPSTGRTTPVSTPASILEPLTLALKQLDPLSEFTMQEIDPLSKMAAERDVTDAISSVSSKVVDDNPFINMEPWASRKAGILSKYTTSEKLSIITSFLAEGEKVILKAQSTAVDKVQHRLEQLDCFEEGSQRKLDLSQSEYIGRIEQLNRELVSAWHSEQRVKALKIAIQCAKLLADTDVLPFYPSKFVLITDILDTFGKLVYDRLRMKADYYKPGSSKAVPLPEDFTPDMVPPSAKETCLNWFYKIASIRELVPRLYVELALVRSYNFISSNDCPDALKRVTDMIHGVGNPLVAVYARCYLCRVGINVSSKKDHCSFLIKNFTGFLDSYQHLFSRSVKHELHKQNMHMSTYMTLYTPALDFILEGAVCKVNDNVLSDLINTCSKLKNSSLILNTIMSGFKPTYIAEQALEFLNMIGNCTDDGIPLHLLLRTLGLCLTICPPPTEQRKQILTIVWKYIAQLHNPGDYITCTEAWVPYVVQYFSTREINAMLGDIIDHMVPNRCYEKYYSELKLIIGKVVSHIPDFELLLVMDNFLPLIDLFQQDSVRVEVCKNILTLCNNETKTSDPVITNTLMFLCSVLHDSVNALTPEDEYKQIGEILCNVVRKVDYGRDFEHQLNFYVEARGAFSNIDVVLAELVQCVNSLSVNTRQIVKGIHTRKTGDFVRACAAYCFITIPSIVSERSRLELYLLSGQVALFNQCLGQADACFKAALAMIPTLEDAPAKAEAFLISYIKTFLSTLLVVPDNPEKGVLSLTRILLNVLREFEWNKQNCGLGTIYVNVIDMLSVMAQEVYPYHVDKVESNDSLYGSDPKFISEINNICSIVVGELLNLLQELGSCRRQSQIAVDLFVRIATRGDLNSGPVFHLALNLWQLSLKNGYCDVKYMIKTKDYLRRCSATNNMLQQLVQKMAVPQI
;
A
#
# COMPACT_ATOMS: atom_id res chain seq x y z
N MET A 1 41.56 -41.18 -28.57
CA MET A 1 40.99 -42.34 -29.28
C MET A 1 41.07 -42.03 -30.76
N ALA A 2 41.59 -42.92 -31.60
CA ALA A 2 41.53 -42.71 -33.05
C ALA A 2 40.05 -42.66 -33.47
N LEU A 3 39.64 -41.56 -34.10
CA LEU A 3 38.30 -41.33 -34.66
C LEU A 3 38.06 -42.26 -35.85
N ASN A 4 37.73 -43.52 -35.59
CA ASN A 4 36.99 -44.31 -36.57
C ASN A 4 35.54 -43.81 -36.54
N ALA A 5 35.00 -43.42 -37.69
CA ALA A 5 33.62 -42.95 -37.82
C ALA A 5 32.66 -43.95 -37.15
N ILE A 6 32.04 -43.54 -36.05
CA ILE A 6 31.14 -44.40 -35.28
C ILE A 6 29.79 -44.39 -35.99
N GLU A 7 29.43 -45.52 -36.60
CA GLU A 7 28.14 -45.72 -37.24
C GLU A 7 27.07 -45.99 -36.17
N TRP A 8 26.26 -44.98 -35.87
CA TRP A 8 25.09 -45.13 -35.01
C TRP A 8 23.99 -45.93 -35.74
N LYS A 9 23.36 -46.87 -35.04
CA LYS A 9 22.16 -47.56 -35.52
C LYS A 9 21.06 -47.42 -34.48
N THR A 10 19.94 -46.83 -34.88
CA THR A 10 18.79 -46.62 -33.99
C THR A 10 17.94 -47.88 -33.86
N ARG A 11 17.47 -48.17 -32.66
CA ARG A 11 16.55 -49.28 -32.42
C ARG A 11 15.11 -48.84 -32.75
N THR A 12 14.54 -49.39 -33.82
CA THR A 12 13.18 -49.07 -34.32
C THR A 12 12.05 -49.75 -33.53
N ASN A 13 12.33 -50.88 -32.88
CA ASN A 13 11.34 -51.71 -32.18
C ASN A 13 11.35 -51.52 -30.66
N ILE A 14 10.94 -50.33 -30.19
CA ILE A 14 10.52 -50.15 -28.80
C ILE A 14 9.00 -50.25 -28.80
N LYS A 15 8.44 -51.45 -28.58
CA LYS A 15 7.00 -51.59 -28.33
C LYS A 15 6.62 -50.62 -27.22
N PRO A 16 5.76 -49.63 -27.43
CA PRO A 16 5.28 -48.81 -26.34
C PRO A 16 4.41 -49.73 -25.50
N LYS A 17 4.95 -50.25 -24.40
CA LYS A 17 4.07 -50.66 -23.30
C LYS A 17 3.47 -49.36 -22.80
N ILE A 18 2.34 -48.97 -23.36
CA ILE A 18 1.41 -48.05 -22.71
C ILE A 18 0.85 -48.84 -21.51
N ASN A 19 1.69 -49.06 -20.51
CA ASN A 19 1.16 -49.27 -19.19
C ASN A 19 0.65 -47.90 -18.78
N PRO A 20 -0.65 -47.70 -18.54
CA PRO A 20 -1.11 -46.47 -17.93
C PRO A 20 -0.27 -46.28 -16.66
N LEU A 21 0.42 -45.15 -16.56
CA LEU A 21 1.09 -44.77 -15.32
C LEU A 21 0.07 -44.98 -14.19
N GLN A 22 0.45 -45.71 -13.14
CA GLN A 22 -0.40 -45.86 -11.97
C GLN A 22 -0.69 -44.46 -11.44
N LYS A 23 -1.89 -43.95 -11.72
CA LYS A 23 -2.38 -42.71 -11.17
C LYS A 23 -2.75 -43.00 -9.72
N THR A 24 -1.92 -42.56 -8.80
CA THR A 24 -2.34 -42.41 -7.41
C THR A 24 -3.10 -41.10 -7.28
N VAL A 25 -4.30 -41.15 -6.70
CA VAL A 25 -5.06 -39.95 -6.37
C VAL A 25 -4.29 -39.22 -5.28
N VAL A 26 -3.68 -38.08 -5.63
CA VAL A 26 -3.03 -37.19 -4.69
C VAL A 26 -4.06 -36.14 -4.28
N ASN A 27 -4.51 -36.21 -3.03
CA ASN A 27 -5.55 -35.31 -2.51
C ASN A 27 -5.03 -33.88 -2.22
N GLU A 28 -3.71 -33.67 -2.23
CA GLU A 28 -3.08 -32.39 -1.93
C GLU A 28 -1.98 -32.06 -2.95
N HIS A 29 -2.28 -31.11 -3.84
CA HIS A 29 -1.30 -30.54 -4.75
C HIS A 29 -0.44 -29.52 -3.97
N PRO A 30 0.89 -29.48 -4.11
CA PRO A 30 1.78 -28.58 -3.37
C PRO A 30 1.61 -27.08 -3.67
N LEU A 31 0.59 -26.72 -4.47
CA LEU A 31 0.21 -25.34 -4.80
C LEU A 31 -1.31 -25.11 -4.61
N LYS A 32 -1.97 -25.90 -3.75
CA LYS A 32 -3.38 -25.68 -3.46
C LYS A 32 -3.53 -24.44 -2.57
N VAL A 33 -4.20 -23.43 -3.08
CA VAL A 33 -4.55 -22.19 -2.37
C VAL A 33 -5.42 -22.55 -1.15
N VAL A 34 -5.00 -22.12 0.04
CA VAL A 34 -5.72 -22.38 1.30
C VAL A 34 -7.02 -21.60 1.29
N THR A 35 -8.14 -22.29 1.08
CA THR A 35 -9.48 -21.73 1.31
C THR A 35 -9.88 -22.01 2.75
N VAL A 36 -9.97 -20.98 3.59
CA VAL A 36 -10.45 -21.10 4.97
C VAL A 36 -11.97 -21.23 4.93
N THR A 37 -12.49 -22.45 5.14
CA THR A 37 -13.91 -22.66 5.44
C THR A 37 -14.13 -22.64 6.94
N GLU A 38 -14.84 -21.63 7.45
CA GLU A 38 -15.36 -21.58 8.82
C GLU A 38 -16.22 -22.82 9.12
N ARG A 39 -15.94 -23.49 10.24
CA ARG A 39 -16.80 -24.54 10.80
C ARG A 39 -17.51 -24.04 12.04
N ILE A 40 -18.84 -23.97 11.92
CA ILE A 40 -19.84 -23.76 12.98
C ILE A 40 -19.74 -24.87 14.03
N PRO A 41 -19.75 -24.58 15.36
CA PRO A 41 -19.63 -25.59 16.40
C PRO A 41 -20.98 -26.27 16.71
N ARG A 42 -20.99 -27.59 16.86
CA ARG A 42 -22.08 -28.34 17.52
C ARG A 42 -21.57 -29.22 18.66
N LYS A 43 -22.40 -29.25 19.70
CA LYS A 43 -22.29 -29.69 21.10
C LYS A 43 -21.77 -31.12 21.35
N ILE A 44 -21.12 -31.26 22.52
CA ILE A 44 -20.59 -32.47 23.18
C ILE A 44 -21.67 -33.16 24.05
N PHE A 45 -21.65 -34.50 24.13
CA PHE A 45 -22.21 -35.28 25.26
C PHE A 45 -21.41 -36.59 25.51
N GLY A 46 -21.10 -36.86 26.79
CA GLY A 46 -20.78 -38.18 27.41
C GLY A 46 -19.38 -38.74 27.13
N SER A 47 -18.43 -38.90 28.08
CA SER A 47 -18.36 -39.67 29.35
C SER A 47 -17.27 -40.78 29.24
N GLN A 48 -16.17 -40.57 29.99
CA GLN A 48 -15.02 -41.46 30.31
C GLN A 48 -15.45 -42.74 31.09
N PRO A 49 -14.62 -43.79 31.41
CA PRO A 49 -13.16 -43.68 31.72
C PRO A 49 -12.18 -44.88 31.46
N SER A 50 -10.89 -44.50 31.54
CA SER A 50 -9.73 -45.17 32.21
C SER A 50 -9.03 -46.44 31.67
N THR A 51 -7.72 -46.29 31.43
CA THR A 51 -6.53 -46.98 32.04
C THR A 51 -5.40 -47.08 31.00
N GLY A 52 -4.09 -46.79 31.20
CA GLY A 52 -3.27 -46.20 32.25
C GLY A 52 -1.77 -46.27 31.83
N ARG A 53 -0.96 -45.26 32.20
CA ARG A 53 0.54 -45.20 32.33
C ARG A 53 1.39 -45.43 31.05
N THR A 54 2.46 -44.71 30.71
CA THR A 54 3.55 -44.00 31.42
C THR A 54 4.14 -42.85 30.57
N THR A 55 4.69 -41.80 31.19
CA THR A 55 5.47 -40.69 30.57
C THR A 55 6.97 -41.05 30.48
N PRO A 56 7.79 -40.41 29.61
CA PRO A 56 8.37 -39.11 29.97
C PRO A 56 8.28 -38.03 28.88
N VAL A 57 8.28 -36.80 29.37
CA VAL A 57 8.19 -35.53 28.66
C VAL A 57 9.47 -35.22 27.90
N SER A 58 9.35 -34.86 26.62
CA SER A 58 10.28 -33.96 25.93
C SER A 58 9.48 -32.96 25.09
N THR A 59 9.66 -31.69 25.44
CA THR A 59 9.13 -30.47 24.81
C THR A 59 9.55 -30.35 23.34
N PRO A 60 8.64 -30.03 22.39
CA PRO A 60 9.02 -29.35 21.17
C PRO A 60 9.06 -27.84 21.44
N ALA A 61 10.23 -27.26 21.21
CA ALA A 61 10.55 -25.86 21.37
C ALA A 61 9.72 -24.96 20.43
N SER A 62 9.36 -23.79 20.95
CA SER A 62 8.96 -22.61 20.20
C SER A 62 10.09 -22.18 19.25
N ILE A 63 9.91 -22.39 17.95
CA ILE A 63 10.74 -21.74 16.92
C ILE A 63 9.79 -21.23 15.85
N LEU A 64 9.05 -20.18 16.20
CA LEU A 64 8.34 -19.37 15.22
C LEU A 64 8.33 -17.91 15.68
N GLU A 65 9.51 -17.39 15.98
CA GLU A 65 9.77 -15.96 16.17
C GLU A 65 11.23 -15.53 15.82
N PRO A 66 11.79 -15.83 14.62
CA PRO A 66 13.00 -15.13 14.18
C PRO A 66 12.96 -14.55 12.75
N LEU A 67 11.78 -14.33 12.16
CA LEU A 67 11.65 -13.73 10.81
C LEU A 67 10.84 -12.43 10.78
N THR A 68 9.93 -12.21 11.74
CA THR A 68 9.11 -10.99 11.82
C THR A 68 9.90 -9.78 12.35
N LEU A 69 10.98 -10.03 13.10
CA LEU A 69 11.92 -9.01 13.58
C LEU A 69 12.99 -8.62 12.54
N ALA A 70 13.21 -9.46 11.51
CA ALA A 70 14.19 -9.18 10.45
C ALA A 70 13.63 -8.34 9.29
N LEU A 71 12.30 -8.18 9.21
CA LEU A 71 11.59 -7.48 8.12
C LEU A 71 11.23 -6.01 8.45
N LYS A 72 11.62 -5.49 9.63
CA LYS A 72 11.53 -4.07 9.96
C LYS A 72 12.91 -3.43 9.86
N GLN A 73 13.45 -3.40 8.65
CA GLN A 73 14.60 -2.55 8.36
C GLN A 73 14.12 -1.09 8.34
N LEU A 74 14.51 -0.34 9.37
CA LEU A 74 14.41 1.11 9.41
C LEU A 74 15.47 1.71 8.47
N ASP A 75 15.15 2.87 7.91
CA ASP A 75 15.96 3.65 6.98
C ASP A 75 17.35 4.00 7.56
N PRO A 76 18.48 3.75 6.86
CA PRO A 76 19.85 3.96 7.34
C PRO A 76 20.21 5.40 7.76
N LEU A 77 19.37 6.41 7.47
CA LEU A 77 19.55 7.76 8.00
C LEU A 77 19.05 7.91 9.45
N SER A 78 18.07 7.11 9.86
CA SER A 78 17.48 7.13 11.22
C SER A 78 18.42 6.52 12.27
N GLU A 79 19.29 5.61 11.83
CA GLU A 79 20.25 4.91 12.67
C GLU A 79 21.39 5.83 13.15
N PHE A 80 21.78 6.82 12.33
CA PHE A 80 22.78 7.83 12.70
C PHE A 80 22.24 8.82 13.74
N THR A 81 20.98 9.23 13.66
CA THR A 81 20.36 10.13 14.66
C THR A 81 20.12 9.46 16.03
N MET A 82 19.99 8.13 16.08
CA MET A 82 19.80 7.38 17.33
C MET A 82 21.10 7.01 18.05
N GLN A 83 22.26 7.24 17.43
CA GLN A 83 23.58 6.97 18.02
C GLN A 83 24.11 8.12 18.89
N GLU A 84 23.60 9.34 18.73
CA GLU A 84 24.05 10.52 19.50
C GLU A 84 23.21 10.86 20.75
N ILE A 85 22.31 9.96 21.17
CA ILE A 85 21.39 10.22 22.29
C ILE A 85 21.84 9.44 23.55
N ASP A 86 21.98 10.17 24.67
CA ASP A 86 22.37 9.65 26.00
C ASP A 86 21.52 8.42 26.41
N PRO A 87 22.15 7.34 26.92
CA PRO A 87 21.49 6.12 27.41
C PRO A 87 20.28 6.35 28.34
N LEU A 88 20.17 7.49 29.04
CA LEU A 88 19.00 7.80 29.87
C LEU A 88 17.74 8.14 29.06
N SER A 89 17.89 8.72 27.87
CA SER A 89 16.78 9.09 26.98
C SER A 89 16.24 7.89 26.19
N LYS A 90 17.07 6.87 25.95
CA LYS A 90 16.64 5.56 25.40
C LYS A 90 15.70 4.81 26.35
N MET A 91 15.98 4.84 27.65
CA MET A 91 15.09 4.22 28.67
C MET A 91 13.74 4.95 28.84
N ALA A 92 13.65 6.23 28.50
CA ALA A 92 12.39 6.97 28.51
C ALA A 92 11.51 6.60 27.30
N ALA A 93 12.11 6.50 26.10
CA ALA A 93 11.41 6.10 24.88
C ALA A 93 10.94 4.63 24.91
N GLU A 94 11.71 3.72 25.52
CA GLU A 94 11.31 2.30 25.66
C GLU A 94 10.19 2.08 26.71
N ARG A 95 10.05 3.01 27.69
CA ARG A 95 8.93 3.00 28.64
C ARG A 95 7.61 3.42 28.01
N ASP A 96 7.62 4.41 27.11
CA ASP A 96 6.41 4.83 26.40
C ASP A 96 5.88 3.76 25.42
N VAL A 97 6.77 2.91 24.86
CA VAL A 97 6.37 1.79 23.98
C VAL A 97 5.81 0.60 24.78
N THR A 98 6.32 0.37 26.00
CA THR A 98 5.84 -0.74 26.86
C THR A 98 4.49 -0.42 27.53
N ASP A 99 4.18 0.85 27.78
CA ASP A 99 2.84 1.28 28.23
C ASP A 99 1.79 1.23 27.11
N ALA A 100 2.18 1.33 25.83
CA ALA A 100 1.28 1.11 24.70
C ALA A 100 0.92 -0.39 24.51
N ILE A 101 1.84 -1.31 24.81
CA ILE A 101 1.66 -2.76 24.59
C ILE A 101 0.92 -3.44 25.75
N SER A 102 0.99 -2.91 26.97
CA SER A 102 0.25 -3.44 28.12
C SER A 102 -1.26 -3.18 28.08
N SER A 103 -1.73 -2.36 27.12
CA SER A 103 -3.15 -2.04 26.91
C SER A 103 -3.93 -3.03 26.01
N VAL A 104 -3.29 -4.09 25.49
CA VAL A 104 -3.92 -5.01 24.51
C VAL A 104 -4.15 -6.44 25.04
N SER A 105 -3.86 -6.76 26.32
CA SER A 105 -4.08 -8.11 26.86
C SER A 105 -4.87 -8.21 28.16
N SER A 106 -5.95 -7.43 28.29
CA SER A 106 -7.03 -7.70 29.25
C SER A 106 -8.38 -7.34 28.62
N LYS A 107 -9.11 -8.36 28.14
CA LYS A 107 -10.53 -8.21 27.78
C LYS A 107 -11.36 -8.02 29.05
N VAL A 108 -11.36 -6.81 29.59
CA VAL A 108 -12.47 -6.24 30.34
C VAL A 108 -13.20 -5.34 29.36
N VAL A 109 -14.51 -5.53 29.18
CA VAL A 109 -15.34 -4.66 28.35
C VAL A 109 -15.34 -3.28 29.02
N ASP A 110 -14.49 -2.38 28.54
CA ASP A 110 -14.40 -1.02 29.05
C ASP A 110 -15.53 -0.21 28.41
N ASP A 111 -16.59 0.01 29.18
CA ASP A 111 -17.85 0.65 28.81
C ASP A 111 -17.65 2.19 28.71
N ASN A 112 -16.60 2.66 28.03
CA ASN A 112 -16.20 4.06 27.98
C ASN A 112 -16.84 4.75 26.76
N PRO A 113 -17.88 5.59 26.96
CA PRO A 113 -18.74 6.11 25.88
C PRO A 113 -18.07 7.16 24.97
N PHE A 114 -16.83 7.54 25.25
CA PHE A 114 -16.06 8.53 24.48
C PHE A 114 -14.99 7.89 23.57
N ILE A 115 -14.96 6.56 23.44
CA ILE A 115 -13.99 5.82 22.59
C ILE A 115 -14.08 6.24 21.11
N ASN A 116 -15.26 6.64 20.64
CA ASN A 116 -15.49 7.07 19.25
C ASN A 116 -15.09 8.53 18.98
N MET A 117 -14.65 9.29 20.01
CA MET A 117 -14.23 10.68 19.86
C MET A 117 -12.80 10.74 19.30
N GLU A 118 -12.52 11.67 18.39
CA GLU A 118 -11.17 11.82 17.85
C GLU A 118 -10.14 12.12 18.96
N PRO A 119 -8.99 11.41 19.01
CA PRO A 119 -7.97 11.67 20.02
C PRO A 119 -7.43 13.10 19.97
N TRP A 120 -7.30 13.73 21.12
CA TRP A 120 -6.79 15.12 21.24
C TRP A 120 -5.43 15.34 20.57
N ALA A 121 -4.56 14.32 20.55
CA ALA A 121 -3.26 14.38 19.90
C ALA A 121 -3.37 14.62 18.37
N SER A 122 -4.36 14.01 17.71
CA SER A 122 -4.64 14.21 16.28
C SER A 122 -5.05 15.67 16.02
N ARG A 123 -6.00 16.17 16.84
CA ARG A 123 -6.50 17.55 16.75
C ARG A 123 -5.42 18.59 16.97
N LYS A 124 -4.53 18.34 17.93
CA LYS A 124 -3.37 19.18 18.20
C LYS A 124 -2.51 19.38 16.94
N ALA A 125 -2.20 18.30 16.21
CA ALA A 125 -1.41 18.40 14.98
C ALA A 125 -2.13 19.24 13.90
N GLY A 126 -3.45 19.07 13.77
CA GLY A 126 -4.28 19.88 12.86
C GLY A 126 -4.33 21.37 13.25
N ILE A 127 -4.42 21.68 14.54
CA ILE A 127 -4.44 23.07 15.03
C ILE A 127 -3.09 23.74 14.78
N LEU A 128 -1.98 23.09 15.14
CA LEU A 128 -0.64 23.66 15.02
C LEU A 128 -0.22 23.92 13.56
N SER A 129 -0.70 23.10 12.61
CA SER A 129 -0.44 23.29 11.19
C SER A 129 -1.29 24.39 10.57
N LYS A 130 -2.56 24.53 10.99
CA LYS A 130 -3.51 25.49 10.42
C LYS A 130 -3.35 26.91 10.98
N TYR A 131 -3.12 27.06 12.28
CA TYR A 131 -3.10 28.35 12.96
C TYR A 131 -1.66 28.83 13.18
N THR A 132 -1.05 29.31 12.10
CA THR A 132 0.32 29.86 12.06
C THR A 132 0.29 31.39 11.94
N THR A 133 1.41 32.06 12.22
CA THR A 133 1.52 33.52 12.10
C THR A 133 2.92 33.96 11.69
N SER A 134 2.97 35.02 10.89
CA SER A 134 4.20 35.78 10.58
C SER A 134 4.37 37.02 11.48
N GLU A 135 3.39 37.32 12.33
CA GLU A 135 3.45 38.45 13.26
C GLU A 135 4.38 38.14 14.44
N LYS A 136 4.98 39.20 15.00
CA LYS A 136 5.87 39.06 16.16
C LYS A 136 5.05 38.77 17.41
N LEU A 137 5.33 37.63 18.04
CA LEU A 137 4.67 37.15 19.25
C LEU A 137 5.40 37.67 20.49
N SER A 138 4.66 38.18 21.46
CA SER A 138 5.27 38.67 22.69
C SER A 138 5.19 37.69 23.86
N ILE A 139 6.28 37.61 24.62
CA ILE A 139 6.31 36.94 25.92
C ILE A 139 6.73 37.95 26.99
N ILE A 140 5.90 38.08 28.05
CA ILE A 140 6.23 38.86 29.24
C ILE A 140 6.72 37.88 30.31
N THR A 141 8.04 37.79 30.51
CA THR A 141 8.64 36.93 31.55
C THR A 141 9.48 37.74 32.51
N SER A 142 9.17 37.66 33.80
CA SER A 142 9.88 38.36 34.87
C SER A 142 11.10 37.60 35.45
N PHE A 143 11.47 36.44 34.89
CA PHE A 143 12.46 35.52 35.50
C PHE A 143 13.71 35.26 34.62
N LEU A 144 13.90 35.96 33.50
CA LEU A 144 14.92 35.62 32.50
C LEU A 144 16.03 36.66 32.31
N ALA A 145 16.34 37.44 33.34
CA ALA A 145 17.43 38.40 33.27
C ALA A 145 18.85 37.78 33.47
N GLU A 146 19.00 36.45 33.58
CA GLU A 146 20.32 35.82 33.81
C GLU A 146 21.03 35.36 32.52
N GLY A 147 20.58 35.78 31.34
CA GLY A 147 21.08 35.29 30.04
C GLY A 147 22.29 36.01 29.43
N GLU A 148 22.71 37.18 29.92
CA GLU A 148 23.88 37.88 29.39
C GLU A 148 25.15 37.55 30.20
N LYS A 149 26.07 36.84 29.54
CA LYS A 149 27.36 36.38 30.07
C LYS A 149 28.20 37.55 30.61
N VAL A 150 28.26 37.71 31.93
CA VAL A 150 29.34 38.47 32.59
C VAL A 150 30.45 37.50 32.96
N ILE A 151 31.55 37.56 32.22
CA ILE A 151 32.80 36.88 32.52
C ILE A 151 33.43 37.60 33.72
N LEU A 152 33.36 37.04 34.94
CA LEU A 152 34.23 37.49 36.03
C LEU A 152 34.79 36.34 36.86
N LYS A 153 36.10 36.45 37.05
CA LYS A 153 37.03 35.51 37.68
C LYS A 153 36.69 35.28 39.16
N ALA A 154 36.97 34.05 39.60
CA ALA A 154 36.92 33.63 40.98
C ALA A 154 37.78 34.51 41.90
N GLN A 155 37.17 35.09 42.93
CA GLN A 155 37.74 35.29 44.27
C GLN A 155 36.62 35.64 45.27
N SER A 156 36.73 35.08 46.47
CA SER A 156 35.69 34.93 47.48
C SER A 156 35.84 35.91 48.66
N THR A 157 34.78 36.58 49.11
CA THR A 157 34.60 36.93 50.53
C THR A 157 33.13 36.91 50.97
N ALA A 158 32.87 36.77 52.28
CA ALA A 158 31.54 36.54 52.87
C ALA A 158 30.60 37.75 52.85
N VAL A 159 31.12 38.95 52.56
CA VAL A 159 30.33 40.19 52.44
C VAL A 159 29.53 40.21 51.14
N ASP A 160 30.10 39.64 50.06
CA ASP A 160 29.42 39.50 48.76
C ASP A 160 28.20 38.58 48.85
N LYS A 161 28.14 37.62 49.77
CA LYS A 161 26.96 36.73 49.92
C LYS A 161 25.75 37.43 50.55
N VAL A 162 25.98 38.45 51.37
CA VAL A 162 24.91 39.23 51.99
C VAL A 162 24.47 40.31 51.02
N GLN A 163 25.42 40.94 50.30
CA GLN A 163 25.13 41.89 49.24
C GLN A 163 24.43 41.23 48.04
N HIS A 164 24.85 40.03 47.63
CA HIS A 164 24.16 39.24 46.59
C HIS A 164 22.79 38.70 47.04
N ARG A 165 22.52 38.58 48.35
CA ARG A 165 21.18 38.25 48.87
C ARG A 165 20.27 39.48 48.96
N LEU A 166 20.84 40.66 49.22
CA LEU A 166 20.15 41.96 49.20
C LEU A 166 19.88 42.42 47.77
N GLU A 167 20.84 42.27 46.85
CA GLU A 167 20.66 42.51 45.41
C GLU A 167 19.66 41.51 44.80
N GLN A 168 19.62 40.26 45.29
CA GLN A 168 18.57 39.30 44.91
C GLN A 168 17.19 39.69 45.46
N LEU A 169 17.10 40.42 46.57
CA LEU A 169 15.83 40.91 47.13
C LEU A 169 15.39 42.22 46.44
N ASP A 170 16.32 43.12 46.12
CA ASP A 170 16.05 44.35 45.35
C ASP A 170 15.63 44.03 43.90
N CYS A 171 16.16 42.95 43.30
CA CYS A 171 15.71 42.45 41.99
C CYS A 171 14.26 41.92 41.98
N PHE A 172 13.63 41.65 43.13
CA PHE A 172 12.23 41.22 43.19
C PHE A 172 11.23 42.38 43.25
N GLU A 173 11.63 43.60 43.63
CA GLU A 173 10.72 44.73 43.83
C GLU A 173 10.61 45.68 42.62
N GLU A 174 11.62 45.80 41.76
CA GLU A 174 11.56 46.65 40.55
C GLU A 174 11.51 45.86 39.24
N GLY A 175 10.29 45.56 38.80
CA GLY A 175 10.01 44.83 37.56
C GLY A 175 10.22 45.66 36.29
N SER A 176 11.37 45.51 35.64
CA SER A 176 11.49 45.79 34.20
C SER A 176 10.81 44.66 33.40
N GLN A 177 9.51 44.77 33.17
CA GLN A 177 8.77 43.91 32.23
C GLN A 177 9.25 44.19 30.80
N ARG A 178 10.23 43.41 30.29
CA ARG A 178 10.63 43.49 28.88
C ARG A 178 9.68 42.64 28.03
N LYS A 179 8.96 43.28 27.11
CA LYS A 179 8.20 42.62 26.05
C LYS A 179 9.21 42.15 24.99
N LEU A 180 9.41 40.84 24.86
CA LEU A 180 10.27 40.25 23.85
C LEU A 180 9.44 39.92 22.62
N ASP A 181 9.77 40.49 21.47
CA ASP A 181 9.13 40.21 20.19
C ASP A 181 9.83 39.02 19.51
N LEU A 182 9.12 37.89 19.37
CA LEU A 182 9.64 36.61 18.89
C LEU A 182 8.95 36.18 17.58
N SER A 183 9.66 35.45 16.73
CA SER A 183 9.05 34.70 15.63
C SER A 183 8.26 33.48 16.15
N GLN A 184 7.43 32.85 15.30
CA GLN A 184 6.67 31.65 15.68
C GLN A 184 7.56 30.50 16.18
N SER A 185 8.69 30.23 15.49
CA SER A 185 9.60 29.15 15.89
C SER A 185 10.33 29.47 17.20
N GLU A 186 10.75 30.72 17.41
CA GLU A 186 11.36 31.17 18.66
C GLU A 186 10.37 31.14 19.82
N TYR A 187 9.10 31.51 19.58
CA TYR A 187 8.04 31.40 20.56
C TYR A 187 7.83 29.95 20.99
N ILE A 188 7.68 29.01 20.04
CA ILE A 188 7.53 27.58 20.33
C ILE A 188 8.75 27.07 21.12
N GLY A 189 9.97 27.37 20.66
CA GLY A 189 11.20 26.99 21.35
C GLY A 189 11.28 27.53 22.78
N ARG A 190 10.76 28.75 23.02
CA ARG A 190 10.71 29.35 24.36
C ARG A 190 9.67 28.68 25.26
N ILE A 191 8.50 28.32 24.72
CA ILE A 191 7.47 27.56 25.47
C ILE A 191 8.01 26.16 25.84
N GLU A 192 8.69 25.48 24.93
CA GLU A 192 9.35 24.20 25.23
C GLU A 192 10.44 24.34 26.29
N GLN A 193 11.21 25.44 26.26
CA GLN A 193 12.20 25.72 27.29
C GLN A 193 11.54 25.92 28.66
N LEU A 194 10.41 26.64 28.74
CA LEU A 194 9.63 26.76 29.98
C LEU A 194 9.15 25.39 30.48
N ASN A 195 8.76 24.47 29.59
CA ASN A 195 8.39 23.11 29.97
C ASN A 195 9.60 22.34 30.57
N ARG A 196 10.77 22.43 29.93
CA ARG A 196 12.02 21.83 30.45
C ARG A 196 12.42 22.43 31.80
N GLU A 197 12.30 23.74 31.97
CA GLU A 197 12.55 24.45 33.23
C GLU A 197 11.58 24.01 34.33
N LEU A 198 10.30 23.80 33.99
CA LEU A 198 9.28 23.30 34.92
C LEU A 198 9.62 21.90 35.42
N VAL A 199 9.94 20.98 34.50
CA VAL A 199 10.30 19.59 34.82
C VAL A 199 11.60 19.54 35.63
N SER A 200 12.62 20.31 35.22
CA SER A 200 13.88 20.43 35.96
C SER A 200 13.65 20.97 37.39
N ALA A 201 12.90 22.06 37.55
CA ALA A 201 12.56 22.61 38.86
C ALA A 201 11.77 21.60 39.72
N TRP A 202 10.92 20.78 39.11
CA TRP A 202 10.19 19.73 39.81
C TRP A 202 11.11 18.64 40.35
N HIS A 203 12.06 18.16 39.54
CA HIS A 203 13.05 17.15 39.93
C HIS A 203 14.05 17.69 40.96
N SER A 204 14.43 18.97 40.89
CA SER A 204 15.24 19.64 41.92
C SER A 204 14.46 20.02 43.19
N GLU A 205 13.25 19.48 43.38
CA GLU A 205 12.35 19.73 44.50
C GLU A 205 11.89 21.20 44.70
N GLN A 206 12.15 22.09 43.74
CA GLN A 206 11.76 23.50 43.76
C GLN A 206 10.27 23.69 43.40
N ARG A 207 9.35 23.16 44.21
CA ARG A 207 7.92 23.11 43.90
C ARG A 207 7.24 24.48 43.76
N VAL A 208 7.71 25.47 44.53
CA VAL A 208 7.23 26.86 44.40
C VAL A 208 7.63 27.44 43.05
N LYS A 209 8.85 27.14 42.56
CA LYS A 209 9.31 27.57 41.24
C LYS A 209 8.49 26.89 40.14
N ALA A 210 8.25 25.58 40.23
CA ALA A 210 7.40 24.86 39.27
C ALA A 210 5.97 25.43 39.22
N LEU A 211 5.35 25.73 40.38
CA LEU A 211 4.04 26.38 40.44
C LEU A 211 4.06 27.78 39.82
N LYS A 212 5.11 28.59 40.07
CA LYS A 212 5.26 29.92 39.45
C LYS A 212 5.36 29.84 37.93
N ILE A 213 6.09 28.85 37.38
CA ILE A 213 6.18 28.62 35.93
C ILE A 213 4.82 28.23 35.37
N ALA A 214 4.06 27.33 36.02
CA ALA A 214 2.71 26.96 35.59
C ALA A 214 1.75 28.17 35.58
N ILE A 215 1.78 29.01 36.61
CA ILE A 215 1.00 30.26 36.67
C ILE A 215 1.38 31.20 35.52
N GLN A 216 2.66 31.35 35.21
CA GLN A 216 3.12 32.19 34.10
C GLN A 216 2.66 31.67 32.75
N CYS A 217 2.74 30.35 32.52
CA CYS A 217 2.22 29.75 31.30
C CYS A 217 0.71 30.01 31.17
N ALA A 218 -0.06 29.83 32.24
CA ALA A 218 -1.50 30.12 32.24
C ALA A 218 -1.83 31.61 32.04
N LYS A 219 -0.97 32.53 32.51
CA LYS A 219 -1.12 33.98 32.24
C LYS A 219 -1.01 34.33 30.77
N LEU A 220 -0.18 33.62 30.01
CA LEU A 220 -0.05 33.84 28.58
C LEU A 220 -1.40 33.63 27.87
N LEU A 221 -2.28 32.74 28.36
CA LEU A 221 -3.61 32.51 27.77
C LEU A 221 -4.58 33.69 27.93
N ALA A 222 -4.31 34.64 28.83
CA ALA A 222 -5.12 35.86 28.92
C ALA A 222 -4.83 36.86 27.79
N ASP A 223 -3.67 36.72 27.14
CA ASP A 223 -3.20 37.64 26.11
C ASP A 223 -3.67 37.21 24.71
N THR A 224 -4.32 38.15 24.01
CA THR A 224 -4.87 38.00 22.65
C THR A 224 -4.25 38.97 21.64
N ASP A 225 -3.00 39.41 21.86
CA ASP A 225 -2.29 40.34 20.98
C ASP A 225 -2.17 39.83 19.53
N VAL A 226 -2.06 38.51 19.33
CA VAL A 226 -2.05 37.86 18.00
C VAL A 226 -3.18 36.84 17.92
N LEU A 227 -4.34 37.27 17.43
CA LEU A 227 -5.55 36.43 17.37
C LEU A 227 -5.38 35.17 16.49
N PRO A 228 -4.78 35.23 15.28
CA PRO A 228 -4.67 34.04 14.40
C PRO A 228 -3.91 32.87 15.02
N PHE A 229 -2.95 33.15 15.90
CA PHE A 229 -2.11 32.14 16.56
C PHE A 229 -2.69 31.64 17.90
N TYR A 230 -3.77 32.25 18.39
CA TYR A 230 -4.35 31.90 19.69
C TYR A 230 -4.70 30.42 19.84
N PRO A 231 -5.29 29.72 18.84
CA PRO A 231 -5.54 28.28 18.92
C PRO A 231 -4.26 27.45 19.17
N SER A 232 -3.18 27.77 18.46
CA SER A 232 -1.88 27.10 18.62
C SER A 232 -1.25 27.39 19.97
N LYS A 233 -1.29 28.66 20.40
CA LYS A 233 -0.84 29.12 21.73
C LYS A 233 -1.57 28.36 22.84
N PHE A 234 -2.89 28.19 22.73
CA PHE A 234 -3.68 27.42 23.67
C PHE A 234 -3.15 26.00 23.83
N VAL A 235 -2.99 25.27 22.73
CA VAL A 235 -2.58 23.85 22.77
C VAL A 235 -1.21 23.70 23.44
N LEU A 236 -0.22 24.51 23.02
CA LEU A 236 1.14 24.47 23.56
C LEU A 236 1.20 24.72 25.07
N ILE A 237 0.45 25.70 25.56
CA ILE A 237 0.43 26.03 26.99
C ILE A 237 -0.32 24.96 27.80
N THR A 238 -1.44 24.45 27.28
CA THR A 238 -2.21 23.43 27.98
C THR A 238 -1.43 22.12 28.18
N ASP A 239 -0.49 21.79 27.29
CA ASP A 239 0.41 20.64 27.49
C ASP A 239 1.35 20.80 28.69
N ILE A 240 1.85 22.02 28.91
CA ILE A 240 2.67 22.34 30.09
C ILE A 240 1.82 22.21 31.36
N LEU A 241 0.58 22.70 31.31
CA LEU A 241 -0.35 22.60 32.43
C LEU A 241 -0.72 21.14 32.73
N ASP A 242 -0.97 20.32 31.71
CA ASP A 242 -1.22 18.89 31.86
C ASP A 242 0.00 18.16 32.46
N THR A 243 1.21 18.51 32.01
CA THR A 243 2.47 17.99 32.59
C THR A 243 2.57 18.34 34.06
N PHE A 244 2.33 19.61 34.43
CA PHE A 244 2.31 20.04 35.82
C PHE A 244 1.25 19.30 36.65
N GLY A 245 0.03 19.17 36.13
CA GLY A 245 -1.07 18.43 36.77
C GLY A 245 -0.72 16.97 37.03
N LYS A 246 -0.15 16.27 36.04
CA LYS A 246 0.34 14.89 36.15
C LYS A 246 1.42 14.76 37.22
N LEU A 247 2.42 15.64 37.18
CA LEU A 247 3.50 15.66 38.17
C LEU A 247 2.96 15.82 39.60
N VAL A 248 2.00 16.73 39.83
CA VAL A 248 1.35 16.91 41.14
C VAL A 248 0.57 15.65 41.55
N TYR A 249 -0.23 15.10 40.64
CA TYR A 249 -1.02 13.89 40.88
C TYR A 249 -0.15 12.69 41.24
N ASP A 250 0.91 12.42 40.48
CA ASP A 250 1.84 11.32 40.70
C ASP A 250 2.55 11.46 42.05
N ARG A 251 2.89 12.69 42.45
CA ARG A 251 3.45 12.96 43.78
C ARG A 251 2.46 12.67 44.90
N LEU A 252 1.20 13.09 44.77
CA LEU A 252 0.17 12.81 45.76
C LEU A 252 -0.03 11.29 45.90
N ARG A 253 -0.02 10.56 44.78
CA ARG A 253 -0.11 9.10 44.75
C ARG A 253 1.09 8.41 45.39
N MET A 254 2.31 8.86 45.11
CA MET A 254 3.55 8.30 45.68
C MET A 254 3.69 8.57 47.18
N LYS A 255 3.20 9.72 47.65
CA LYS A 255 3.26 10.10 49.08
C LYS A 255 2.12 9.51 49.92
N ALA A 256 1.14 8.87 49.30
CA ALA A 256 0.08 8.21 50.02
C ALA A 256 0.59 6.86 50.54
N ASP A 257 0.90 6.80 51.84
CA ASP A 257 1.24 5.56 52.54
C ASP A 257 0.01 4.66 52.66
N TYR A 258 -0.29 3.91 51.59
CA TYR A 258 -1.40 2.96 51.55
C TYR A 258 -0.92 1.55 51.93
N TYR A 259 -1.57 0.96 52.93
CA TYR A 259 -1.31 -0.41 53.36
C TYR A 259 -2.39 -1.31 52.79
N LYS A 260 -2.02 -2.25 51.91
CA LYS A 260 -2.97 -3.26 51.41
C LYS A 260 -3.51 -4.09 52.58
N PRO A 261 -4.82 -4.45 52.59
CA PRO A 261 -5.38 -5.30 53.63
C PRO A 261 -4.56 -6.59 53.78
N GLY A 262 -3.94 -6.80 54.96
CA GLY A 262 -3.08 -7.95 55.25
C GLY A 262 -1.59 -7.78 54.97
N SER A 263 -1.10 -6.61 54.57
CA SER A 263 0.33 -6.32 54.36
C SER A 263 0.83 -5.18 55.26
N SER A 264 2.01 -5.36 55.86
CA SER A 264 2.70 -4.32 56.65
C SER A 264 3.61 -3.40 55.83
N LYS A 265 3.65 -3.57 54.49
CA LYS A 265 4.43 -2.72 53.58
C LYS A 265 3.53 -1.67 52.94
N ALA A 266 3.94 -0.41 53.02
CA ALA A 266 3.32 0.69 52.30
C ALA A 266 3.58 0.54 50.80
N VAL A 267 2.52 0.68 50.00
CA VAL A 267 2.54 0.62 48.53
C VAL A 267 1.80 1.85 48.02
N PRO A 268 2.18 2.47 46.88
CA PRO A 268 1.40 3.55 46.29
C PRO A 268 -0.05 3.12 46.05
N LEU A 269 -0.97 4.10 46.07
CA LEU A 269 -2.40 3.85 45.84
C LEU A 269 -2.65 3.12 44.50
N PRO A 270 -3.62 2.18 44.43
CA PRO A 270 -4.08 1.60 43.17
C PRO A 270 -4.55 2.66 42.16
N GLU A 271 -4.67 2.34 40.88
CA GLU A 271 -5.13 3.31 39.87
C GLU A 271 -6.60 3.71 40.07
N ASP A 272 -7.45 2.76 40.48
CA ASP A 272 -8.87 2.97 40.83
C ASP A 272 -9.09 3.07 42.34
N PHE A 273 -8.34 3.93 43.02
CA PHE A 273 -8.51 4.13 44.46
C PHE A 273 -9.80 4.92 44.78
N THR A 274 -10.39 4.66 45.94
CA THR A 274 -11.52 5.45 46.46
C THR A 274 -11.01 6.46 47.51
N PRO A 275 -11.74 7.58 47.75
CA PRO A 275 -11.33 8.58 48.74
C PRO A 275 -11.12 8.02 50.16
N ASP A 276 -11.78 6.92 50.51
CA ASP A 276 -11.65 6.25 51.81
C ASP A 276 -10.30 5.52 51.98
N MET A 277 -9.66 5.15 50.87
CA MET A 277 -8.34 4.49 50.85
C MET A 277 -7.19 5.50 51.00
N VAL A 278 -7.47 6.80 50.94
CA VAL A 278 -6.46 7.86 50.96
C VAL A 278 -6.16 8.29 52.40
N PRO A 279 -4.88 8.25 52.85
CA PRO A 279 -4.51 8.64 54.19
C PRO A 279 -4.74 10.14 54.45
N PRO A 280 -5.05 10.55 55.69
CA PRO A 280 -5.39 11.94 56.02
C PRO A 280 -4.26 12.93 55.70
N SER A 281 -2.99 12.53 55.82
CA SER A 281 -1.83 13.35 55.45
C SER A 281 -1.76 13.67 53.96
N ALA A 282 -2.16 12.72 53.09
CA ALA A 282 -2.24 12.94 51.65
C ALA A 282 -3.44 13.84 51.29
N LYS A 283 -4.59 13.69 51.98
CA LYS A 283 -5.75 14.59 51.83
C LYS A 283 -5.40 16.03 52.19
N GLU A 284 -4.71 16.24 53.31
CA GLU A 284 -4.26 17.56 53.74
C GLU A 284 -3.24 18.16 52.75
N THR A 285 -2.31 17.35 52.25
CA THR A 285 -1.35 17.79 51.22
C THR A 285 -2.07 18.18 49.92
N CYS A 286 -3.12 17.46 49.54
CA CYS A 286 -3.96 17.79 48.38
C CYS A 286 -4.71 19.11 48.59
N LEU A 287 -5.38 19.28 49.73
CA LEU A 287 -6.06 20.54 50.10
C LEU A 287 -5.10 21.73 50.10
N ASN A 288 -3.88 21.55 50.59
CA ASN A 288 -2.84 22.59 50.56
C ASN A 288 -2.48 23.06 49.13
N TRP A 289 -2.56 22.17 48.13
CA TRP A 289 -2.42 22.60 46.73
C TRP A 289 -3.60 23.45 46.28
N PHE A 290 -4.84 23.03 46.59
CA PHE A 290 -6.03 23.82 46.23
C PHE A 290 -6.09 25.18 46.94
N TYR A 291 -5.67 25.28 48.21
CA TYR A 291 -5.58 26.57 48.90
C TYR A 291 -4.54 27.51 48.26
N LYS A 292 -3.40 26.97 47.80
CA LYS A 292 -2.39 27.74 47.07
C LYS A 292 -2.86 28.20 45.70
N ILE A 293 -3.74 27.42 45.05
CA ILE A 293 -4.34 27.81 43.76
C ILE A 293 -5.42 28.87 43.99
N ALA A 294 -6.26 28.70 45.02
CA ALA A 294 -7.31 29.64 45.38
C ALA A 294 -6.77 31.04 45.74
N SER A 295 -5.53 31.14 46.25
CA SER A 295 -4.86 32.40 46.57
C SER A 295 -4.31 33.16 45.37
N ILE A 296 -4.36 32.58 44.15
CA ILE A 296 -4.01 33.29 42.92
C ILE A 296 -5.06 34.38 42.66
N ARG A 297 -4.63 35.64 42.58
CA ARG A 297 -5.52 36.80 42.42
C ARG A 297 -6.16 36.90 41.02
N GLU A 298 -5.40 36.57 39.98
CA GLU A 298 -5.87 36.67 38.59
C GLU A 298 -6.78 35.49 38.24
N LEU A 299 -7.92 35.78 37.61
CA LEU A 299 -8.95 34.78 37.33
C LEU A 299 -8.47 33.71 36.33
N VAL A 300 -7.92 34.11 35.17
CA VAL A 300 -7.53 33.17 34.10
C VAL A 300 -6.47 32.17 34.56
N PRO A 301 -5.34 32.59 35.16
CA PRO A 301 -4.35 31.64 35.66
C PRO A 301 -4.89 30.72 36.75
N ARG A 302 -5.75 31.24 37.64
CA ARG A 302 -6.40 30.45 38.68
C ARG A 302 -7.26 29.33 38.08
N LEU A 303 -8.10 29.65 37.10
CA LEU A 303 -8.98 28.67 36.44
C LEU A 303 -8.19 27.55 35.76
N TYR A 304 -7.18 27.90 34.96
CA TYR A 304 -6.38 26.92 34.21
C TYR A 304 -5.54 26.01 35.11
N VAL A 305 -4.90 26.57 36.14
CA VAL A 305 -4.11 25.77 37.09
C VAL A 305 -5.02 24.90 37.96
N GLU A 306 -6.19 25.40 38.37
CA GLU A 306 -7.19 24.58 39.07
C GLU A 306 -7.67 23.41 38.22
N LEU A 307 -8.01 23.66 36.95
CA LEU A 307 -8.44 22.63 36.01
C LEU A 307 -7.35 21.59 35.73
N ALA A 308 -6.07 22.00 35.63
CA ALA A 308 -4.95 21.07 35.49
C ALA A 308 -4.84 20.08 36.67
N LEU A 309 -5.29 20.48 37.86
CA LEU A 309 -5.28 19.65 39.07
C LEU A 309 -6.62 18.96 39.33
N VAL A 310 -7.62 19.06 38.45
CA VAL A 310 -8.98 18.59 38.75
C VAL A 310 -9.04 17.08 39.04
N ARG A 311 -8.16 16.27 38.44
CA ARG A 311 -8.04 14.84 38.77
C ARG A 311 -7.65 14.59 40.23
N SER A 312 -6.95 15.55 40.85
CA SER A 312 -6.54 15.47 42.25
C SER A 312 -7.71 15.62 43.24
N TYR A 313 -8.90 16.06 42.80
CA TYR A 313 -10.10 16.04 43.65
C TYR A 313 -10.49 14.62 44.09
N ASN A 314 -10.12 13.59 43.32
CA ASN A 314 -10.37 12.19 43.67
C ASN A 314 -9.70 11.77 44.99
N PHE A 315 -8.66 12.49 45.45
CA PHE A 315 -8.05 12.25 46.76
C PHE A 315 -8.89 12.74 47.94
N ILE A 316 -9.80 13.70 47.71
CA ILE A 316 -10.57 14.36 48.76
C ILE A 316 -11.92 13.65 48.94
N SER A 317 -12.71 13.60 47.86
CA SER A 317 -14.11 13.14 47.86
C SER A 317 -14.54 12.74 46.45
N SER A 318 -15.51 11.84 46.34
CA SER A 318 -16.10 11.41 45.07
C SER A 318 -17.06 12.44 44.47
N ASN A 319 -17.61 13.35 45.29
CA ASN A 319 -18.63 14.33 44.86
C ASN A 319 -18.04 15.72 44.55
N ASP A 320 -16.85 16.03 45.06
CA ASP A 320 -16.27 17.37 44.94
C ASP A 320 -15.82 17.70 43.51
N CYS A 321 -15.51 16.67 42.70
CA CYS A 321 -15.11 16.87 41.31
C CYS A 321 -16.26 17.40 40.42
N PRO A 322 -17.45 16.76 40.37
CA PRO A 322 -18.62 17.33 39.66
C PRO A 322 -19.00 18.74 40.12
N ASP A 323 -18.96 19.01 41.42
CA ASP A 323 -19.28 20.33 41.97
C ASP A 323 -18.22 21.37 41.60
N ALA A 324 -16.94 20.99 41.59
CA ALA A 324 -15.87 21.83 41.08
C ALA A 324 -16.05 22.13 39.58
N LEU A 325 -16.37 21.15 38.75
CA LEU A 325 -16.63 21.35 37.31
C LEU A 325 -17.81 22.31 37.08
N LYS A 326 -18.89 22.17 37.85
CA LYS A 326 -20.04 23.08 37.79
C LYS A 326 -19.66 24.50 38.22
N ARG A 327 -18.96 24.65 39.35
CA ARG A 327 -18.47 25.96 39.82
C ARG A 327 -17.55 26.62 38.80
N VAL A 328 -16.59 25.89 38.24
CA VAL A 328 -15.66 26.45 37.25
C VAL A 328 -16.41 26.83 35.97
N THR A 329 -17.42 26.05 35.55
CA THR A 329 -18.32 26.43 34.44
C THR A 329 -18.98 27.78 34.70
N ASP A 330 -19.52 28.00 35.90
CA ASP A 330 -20.13 29.27 36.29
C ASP A 330 -19.09 30.41 36.32
N MET A 331 -17.88 30.16 36.83
CA MET A 331 -16.80 31.14 36.90
C MET A 331 -16.28 31.60 35.53
N ILE A 332 -16.34 30.75 34.49
CA ILE A 332 -15.90 31.12 33.13
C ILE A 332 -16.79 32.23 32.53
N HIS A 333 -18.03 32.41 32.99
CA HIS A 333 -18.86 33.56 32.58
C HIS A 333 -18.25 34.91 32.97
N GLY A 334 -17.35 34.94 33.96
CA GLY A 334 -16.61 36.14 34.35
C GLY A 334 -15.49 36.53 33.38
N VAL A 335 -15.19 35.73 32.35
CA VAL A 335 -14.14 36.03 31.36
C VAL A 335 -14.72 36.91 30.25
N GLY A 336 -14.30 38.18 30.21
CA GLY A 336 -14.84 39.18 29.28
C GLY A 336 -14.44 39.01 27.81
N ASN A 337 -13.32 38.34 27.51
CA ASN A 337 -12.89 38.09 26.14
C ASN A 337 -13.55 36.79 25.61
N PRO A 338 -14.39 36.83 24.57
CA PRO A 338 -15.13 35.65 24.10
C PRO A 338 -14.22 34.51 23.61
N LEU A 339 -13.07 34.84 23.01
CA LEU A 339 -12.10 33.85 22.52
C LEU A 339 -11.41 33.12 23.69
N VAL A 340 -10.95 33.88 24.70
CA VAL A 340 -10.36 33.28 25.90
C VAL A 340 -11.39 32.42 26.64
N ALA A 341 -12.64 32.89 26.70
CA ALA A 341 -13.72 32.19 27.39
C ALA A 341 -14.09 30.86 26.70
N VAL A 342 -14.11 30.77 25.36
CA VAL A 342 -14.43 29.50 24.67
C VAL A 342 -13.32 28.47 24.86
N TYR A 343 -12.06 28.88 24.82
CA TYR A 343 -10.92 27.99 25.01
C TYR A 343 -10.77 27.54 26.47
N ALA A 344 -11.15 28.38 27.44
CA ALA A 344 -11.28 27.96 28.84
C ALA A 344 -12.36 26.88 29.02
N ARG A 345 -13.52 27.04 28.34
CA ARG A 345 -14.57 26.00 28.30
C ARG A 345 -14.06 24.71 27.65
N CYS A 346 -13.32 24.81 26.54
CA CYS A 346 -12.73 23.66 25.85
C CYS A 346 -11.78 22.88 26.76
N TYR A 347 -10.89 23.56 27.50
CA TYR A 347 -10.00 22.91 28.46
C TYR A 347 -10.78 22.25 29.60
N LEU A 348 -11.80 22.92 30.14
CA LEU A 348 -12.71 22.33 31.14
C LEU A 348 -13.38 21.06 30.62
N CYS A 349 -13.96 21.09 29.42
CA CYS A 349 -14.60 19.93 28.80
C CYS A 349 -13.59 18.79 28.63
N ARG A 350 -12.38 19.07 28.15
CA ARG A 350 -11.33 18.07 27.90
C ARG A 350 -10.90 17.37 29.19
N VAL A 351 -10.55 18.14 30.22
CA VAL A 351 -10.13 17.55 31.50
C VAL A 351 -11.30 16.91 32.24
N GLY A 352 -12.51 17.49 32.12
CA GLY A 352 -13.74 16.96 32.72
C GLY A 352 -14.14 15.59 32.17
N ILE A 353 -13.98 15.35 30.87
CA ILE A 353 -14.22 14.04 30.25
C ILE A 353 -13.27 12.98 30.82
N ASN A 354 -11.98 13.31 30.99
CA ASN A 354 -10.97 12.40 31.54
C ASN A 354 -11.22 12.01 33.00
N VAL A 355 -11.98 12.81 33.75
CA VAL A 355 -12.26 12.56 35.18
C VAL A 355 -13.68 12.00 35.41
N SER A 356 -14.61 12.22 34.48
CA SER A 356 -16.02 11.80 34.62
C SER A 356 -16.30 10.44 33.95
N SER A 357 -15.92 9.34 34.60
CA SER A 357 -16.15 7.97 34.07
C SER A 357 -17.59 7.45 34.23
N LYS A 358 -18.46 8.12 35.02
CA LYS A 358 -19.84 7.66 35.28
C LYS A 358 -20.88 8.35 34.37
N LYS A 359 -21.89 7.58 33.92
CA LYS A 359 -22.94 7.97 32.96
C LYS A 359 -23.76 9.23 33.39
N ASP A 360 -23.84 9.54 34.68
CA ASP A 360 -24.78 10.57 35.20
C ASP A 360 -24.24 12.02 35.28
N HIS A 361 -22.94 12.26 35.03
CA HIS A 361 -22.32 13.56 35.35
C HIS A 361 -21.96 14.46 34.16
N CYS A 362 -22.39 14.16 32.93
CA CYS A 362 -22.01 14.95 31.74
C CYS A 362 -22.85 16.23 31.52
N SER A 363 -23.71 16.62 32.47
CA SER A 363 -24.54 17.83 32.37
C SER A 363 -23.73 19.12 32.19
N PHE A 364 -22.46 19.15 32.63
CA PHE A 364 -21.59 20.30 32.43
C PHE A 364 -21.22 20.51 30.96
N LEU A 365 -21.16 19.48 30.11
CA LEU A 365 -20.79 19.61 28.70
C LEU A 365 -21.81 20.45 27.94
N ILE A 366 -23.10 20.11 28.08
CA ILE A 366 -24.20 20.87 27.48
C ILE A 366 -24.24 22.29 28.05
N LYS A 367 -24.06 22.45 29.38
CA LYS A 367 -24.04 23.77 30.03
C LYS A 367 -22.92 24.67 29.52
N ASN A 368 -21.75 24.12 29.20
CA ASN A 368 -20.66 24.91 28.63
C ASN A 368 -21.00 25.38 27.20
N PHE A 369 -21.66 24.54 26.40
CA PHE A 369 -22.14 24.95 25.08
C PHE A 369 -23.28 25.98 25.16
N THR A 370 -24.30 25.75 25.99
CA THR A 370 -25.40 26.72 26.17
C THR A 370 -24.90 28.03 26.77
N GLY A 371 -23.97 28.00 27.73
CA GLY A 371 -23.33 29.20 28.27
C GLY A 371 -22.48 29.97 27.25
N PHE A 372 -21.98 29.30 26.20
CA PHE A 372 -21.40 29.98 25.05
C PHE A 372 -22.49 30.65 24.19
N LEU A 373 -23.61 29.97 23.93
CA LEU A 373 -24.76 30.54 23.20
C LEU A 373 -25.30 31.79 23.90
N ASP A 374 -25.38 31.79 25.23
CA ASP A 374 -25.81 32.95 26.02
C ASP A 374 -24.88 34.17 25.83
N SER A 375 -23.58 33.91 25.63
CA SER A 375 -22.55 34.92 25.40
C SER A 375 -22.31 35.21 23.91
N TYR A 376 -23.05 34.58 23.00
CA TYR A 376 -22.76 34.59 21.56
C TYR A 376 -22.83 35.99 20.95
N GLN A 377 -23.77 36.82 21.40
CA GLN A 377 -23.92 38.19 20.90
C GLN A 377 -22.68 39.06 21.20
N HIS A 378 -21.86 38.70 22.19
CA HIS A 378 -20.63 39.44 22.52
C HIS A 378 -19.56 39.35 21.42
N LEU A 379 -19.60 38.32 20.56
CA LEU A 379 -18.69 38.20 19.41
C LEU A 379 -18.88 39.37 18.42
N PHE A 380 -20.09 39.94 18.38
CA PHE A 380 -20.42 41.06 17.50
C PHE A 380 -20.35 42.43 18.20
N SER A 381 -19.81 42.47 19.42
CA SER A 381 -19.69 43.70 20.21
C SER A 381 -18.74 44.73 19.57
N ARG A 382 -18.91 46.01 19.93
CA ARG A 382 -18.08 47.11 19.40
C ARG A 382 -16.60 46.95 19.75
N SER A 383 -16.29 46.43 20.94
CA SER A 383 -14.92 46.22 21.41
C SER A 383 -14.19 45.18 20.54
N VAL A 384 -14.85 44.09 20.18
CA VAL A 384 -14.27 43.07 19.29
C VAL A 384 -14.04 43.65 17.89
N LYS A 385 -15.01 44.39 17.33
CA LYS A 385 -14.84 45.05 16.03
C LYS A 385 -13.65 46.03 16.01
N HIS A 386 -13.40 46.72 17.13
CA HIS A 386 -12.25 47.61 17.25
C HIS A 386 -10.93 46.83 17.27
N GLU A 387 -10.85 45.71 17.99
CA GLU A 387 -9.65 44.87 18.01
C GLU A 387 -9.37 44.22 16.65
N LEU A 388 -10.42 43.78 15.94
CA LEU A 388 -10.30 43.26 14.57
C LEU A 388 -9.75 44.30 13.60
N HIS A 389 -10.20 45.56 13.71
CA HIS A 389 -9.67 46.65 12.89
C HIS A 389 -8.22 46.97 13.25
N LYS A 390 -7.85 46.91 14.54
CA LYS A 390 -6.47 47.13 14.99
C LYS A 390 -5.51 46.06 14.46
N GLN A 391 -5.96 44.82 14.37
CA GLN A 391 -5.17 43.67 13.88
C GLN A 391 -5.39 43.36 12.38
N ASN A 392 -6.09 44.23 11.62
CA ASN A 392 -6.42 44.03 10.20
C ASN A 392 -7.02 42.65 9.87
N MET A 393 -7.92 42.15 10.72
CA MET A 393 -8.52 40.82 10.56
C MET A 393 -9.98 40.90 10.14
N HIS A 394 -10.36 40.10 9.13
CA HIS A 394 -11.76 39.94 8.72
C HIS A 394 -12.55 39.12 9.74
N MET A 395 -13.85 39.43 9.85
CA MET A 395 -14.77 38.73 10.75
C MET A 395 -14.87 37.23 10.45
N SER A 396 -14.83 36.83 9.17
CA SER A 396 -14.82 35.43 8.75
C SER A 396 -13.63 34.65 9.33
N THR A 397 -12.42 35.20 9.23
CA THR A 397 -11.20 34.61 9.82
C THR A 397 -11.32 34.51 11.34
N TYR A 398 -11.82 35.57 11.99
CA TYR A 398 -12.05 35.55 13.45
C TYR A 398 -12.98 34.42 13.88
N MET A 399 -14.08 34.19 13.15
CA MET A 399 -15.03 33.12 13.45
C MET A 399 -14.39 31.73 13.36
N THR A 400 -13.48 31.50 12.40
CA THR A 400 -12.77 30.22 12.29
C THR A 400 -11.89 29.89 13.51
N LEU A 401 -11.44 30.90 14.27
CA LEU A 401 -10.65 30.69 15.49
C LEU A 401 -11.45 29.99 16.60
N TYR A 402 -12.78 30.04 16.55
CA TYR A 402 -13.65 29.37 17.53
C TYR A 402 -13.89 27.90 17.20
N THR A 403 -13.79 27.53 15.92
CA THR A 403 -14.14 26.20 15.41
C THR A 403 -13.45 25.06 16.18
N PRO A 404 -12.12 25.07 16.43
CA PRO A 404 -11.48 23.95 17.13
C PRO A 404 -11.99 23.73 18.56
N ALA A 405 -12.29 24.81 19.27
CA ALA A 405 -12.81 24.74 20.64
C ALA A 405 -14.27 24.29 20.67
N LEU A 406 -15.09 24.86 19.79
CA LEU A 406 -16.51 24.56 19.73
C LEU A 406 -16.78 23.14 19.23
N ASP A 407 -16.05 22.67 18.22
CA ASP A 407 -16.17 21.31 17.68
C ASP A 407 -15.88 20.26 18.78
N PHE A 408 -14.83 20.49 19.59
CA PHE A 408 -14.51 19.60 20.71
C PHE A 408 -15.57 19.61 21.81
N ILE A 409 -16.07 20.79 22.19
CA ILE A 409 -17.13 20.92 23.20
C ILE A 409 -18.41 20.22 22.73
N LEU A 410 -18.79 20.43 21.47
CA LEU A 410 -20.04 19.91 20.94
C LEU A 410 -20.00 18.40 20.71
N GLU A 411 -18.92 17.86 20.15
CA GLU A 411 -18.75 16.41 19.98
C GLU A 411 -18.78 15.68 21.34
N GLY A 412 -18.11 16.23 22.35
CA GLY A 412 -18.19 15.72 23.72
C GLY A 412 -19.61 15.77 24.29
N ALA A 413 -20.36 16.84 24.02
CA ALA A 413 -21.75 16.97 24.45
C ALA A 413 -22.68 15.99 23.74
N VAL A 414 -22.52 15.77 22.44
CA VAL A 414 -23.43 14.95 21.60
C VAL A 414 -23.25 13.45 21.84
N CYS A 415 -22.06 12.99 22.21
CA CYS A 415 -21.77 11.56 22.44
C CYS A 415 -22.74 10.84 23.42
N LYS A 416 -23.41 11.58 24.33
CA LYS A 416 -24.30 11.01 25.36
C LYS A 416 -25.76 11.51 25.31
N VAL A 417 -26.12 12.31 24.30
CA VAL A 417 -27.39 13.04 24.29
C VAL A 417 -28.42 12.39 23.36
N ASN A 418 -29.68 12.37 23.79
CA ASN A 418 -30.83 11.89 23.00
C ASN A 418 -31.24 12.94 21.95
N ASP A 419 -31.79 12.48 20.83
CA ASP A 419 -32.16 13.32 19.66
C ASP A 419 -33.17 14.45 19.98
N ASN A 420 -33.96 14.31 21.04
CA ASN A 420 -34.89 15.36 21.50
C ASN A 420 -34.15 16.62 21.97
N VAL A 421 -33.06 16.45 22.73
CA VAL A 421 -32.26 17.59 23.25
C VAL A 421 -31.45 18.24 22.12
N LEU A 422 -31.06 17.46 21.11
CA LEU A 422 -30.44 18.00 19.88
C LEU A 422 -31.42 18.89 19.11
N SER A 423 -32.68 18.46 19.02
CA SER A 423 -33.75 19.23 18.37
C SER A 423 -34.05 20.54 19.13
N ASP A 424 -34.03 20.51 20.46
CA ASP A 424 -34.17 21.71 21.30
C ASP A 424 -32.98 22.67 21.14
N LEU A 425 -31.76 22.14 21.00
CA LEU A 425 -30.57 22.94 20.72
C LEU A 425 -30.68 23.62 19.34
N ILE A 426 -31.12 22.90 18.31
CA ILE A 426 -31.33 23.49 16.97
C ILE A 426 -32.40 24.58 17.02
N ASN A 427 -33.52 24.35 17.70
CA ASN A 427 -34.56 25.35 17.90
C ASN A 427 -34.09 26.59 18.68
N THR A 428 -33.11 26.43 19.55
CA THR A 428 -32.49 27.56 20.26
C THR A 428 -31.52 28.30 19.35
N CYS A 429 -30.73 27.57 18.56
CA CYS A 429 -29.77 28.12 17.61
C CYS A 429 -30.45 28.85 16.45
N SER A 430 -31.61 28.38 15.98
CA SER A 430 -32.38 29.01 14.89
C SER A 430 -32.97 30.38 15.29
N LYS A 431 -33.11 30.66 16.59
CA LYS A 431 -33.57 31.96 17.10
C LYS A 431 -32.46 33.00 17.20
N LEU A 432 -31.20 32.58 17.16
CA LEU A 432 -30.05 33.48 17.27
C LEU A 432 -29.77 34.14 15.91
N LYS A 433 -29.49 35.45 15.92
CA LYS A 433 -29.04 36.19 14.73
C LYS A 433 -27.58 35.87 14.45
N ASN A 434 -27.19 35.88 13.16
CA ASN A 434 -25.85 35.53 12.67
C ASN A 434 -25.47 34.08 12.98
N SER A 435 -26.25 33.11 12.50
CA SER A 435 -26.10 31.71 12.85
C SER A 435 -24.96 30.96 12.14
N SER A 436 -24.17 31.60 11.27
CA SER A 436 -23.20 30.88 10.41
C SER A 436 -22.16 30.06 11.21
N LEU A 437 -21.56 30.63 12.26
CA LEU A 437 -20.59 29.91 13.09
C LEU A 437 -21.24 28.73 13.81
N ILE A 438 -22.40 28.96 14.42
CA ILE A 438 -23.13 27.94 15.17
C ILE A 438 -23.54 26.79 14.24
N LEU A 439 -24.05 27.14 13.06
CA LEU A 439 -24.49 26.16 12.06
C LEU A 439 -23.33 25.29 11.59
N ASN A 440 -22.17 25.89 11.31
CA ASN A 440 -20.98 25.13 10.94
C ASN A 440 -20.51 24.22 12.07
N THR A 441 -20.47 24.70 13.31
CA THR A 441 -20.11 23.88 14.48
C THR A 441 -21.09 22.72 14.65
N ILE A 442 -22.40 22.95 14.49
CA ILE A 442 -23.40 21.88 14.58
C ILE A 442 -23.18 20.84 13.49
N MET A 443 -22.97 21.26 12.24
CA MET A 443 -22.72 20.33 11.14
C MET A 443 -21.42 19.53 11.33
N SER A 444 -20.37 20.14 11.88
CA SER A 444 -19.11 19.44 12.18
C SER A 444 -19.19 18.53 13.40
N GLY A 445 -19.98 18.88 14.43
CA GLY A 445 -20.00 18.19 15.72
C GLY A 445 -21.13 17.17 15.90
N PHE A 446 -22.22 17.26 15.14
CA PHE A 446 -23.34 16.31 15.24
C PHE A 446 -23.07 15.03 14.44
N LYS A 447 -23.79 13.95 14.77
CA LYS A 447 -23.73 12.71 14.00
C LYS A 447 -24.21 12.96 12.56
N PRO A 448 -23.46 12.53 11.52
CA PRO A 448 -23.87 12.72 10.12
C PRO A 448 -25.26 12.15 9.80
N THR A 449 -25.70 11.09 10.49
CA THR A 449 -27.04 10.49 10.35
C THR A 449 -28.15 11.48 10.67
N TYR A 450 -28.02 12.23 11.76
CA TYR A 450 -29.01 13.20 12.20
C TYR A 450 -29.08 14.39 11.23
N ILE A 451 -27.91 14.85 10.77
CA ILE A 451 -27.81 15.94 9.77
C ILE A 451 -28.47 15.52 8.46
N ALA A 452 -28.28 14.27 8.03
CA ALA A 452 -28.85 13.75 6.79
C ALA A 452 -30.38 13.69 6.82
N GLU A 453 -30.99 13.32 7.95
CA GLU A 453 -32.46 13.29 8.10
C GLU A 453 -33.10 14.69 8.04
N GLN A 454 -32.38 15.71 8.53
CA GLN A 454 -32.85 17.10 8.61
C GLN A 454 -32.20 18.04 7.59
N ALA A 455 -31.57 17.49 6.54
CA ALA A 455 -30.76 18.27 5.60
C ALA A 455 -31.50 19.47 4.97
N LEU A 456 -32.81 19.34 4.72
CA LEU A 456 -33.65 20.42 4.22
C LEU A 456 -33.81 21.58 5.21
N GLU A 457 -33.89 21.30 6.51
CA GLU A 457 -33.96 22.32 7.55
C GLU A 457 -32.64 23.09 7.63
N PHE A 458 -31.51 22.38 7.59
CA PHE A 458 -30.19 22.98 7.51
C PHE A 458 -30.04 23.86 6.27
N LEU A 459 -30.53 23.44 5.09
CA LEU A 459 -30.50 24.26 3.88
C LEU A 459 -31.33 25.54 4.00
N ASN A 460 -32.50 25.47 4.61
CA ASN A 460 -33.31 26.66 4.88
C ASN A 460 -32.59 27.62 5.84
N MET A 461 -31.93 27.09 6.87
CA MET A 461 -31.10 27.88 7.79
C MET A 461 -29.92 28.53 7.06
N ILE A 462 -29.20 27.79 6.20
CA ILE A 462 -28.10 28.31 5.39
C ILE A 462 -28.60 29.44 4.47
N GLY A 463 -29.75 29.26 3.81
CA GLY A 463 -30.34 30.29 2.94
C GLY A 463 -30.75 31.58 3.67
N ASN A 464 -31.06 31.48 4.97
CA ASN A 464 -31.41 32.63 5.81
C ASN A 464 -30.18 33.30 6.46
N CYS A 465 -28.98 32.73 6.34
CA CYS A 465 -27.74 33.31 6.86
C CYS A 465 -27.22 34.39 5.91
N THR A 466 -27.35 35.66 6.29
CA THR A 466 -26.81 36.81 5.55
C THR A 466 -25.67 37.51 6.32
N ASP A 467 -25.02 36.80 7.23
CA ASP A 467 -24.05 37.38 8.15
C ASP A 467 -22.61 37.36 7.61
N ASP A 468 -21.80 38.33 8.04
CA ASP A 468 -20.36 38.46 7.70
C ASP A 468 -19.48 37.38 8.39
N GLY A 469 -20.08 36.28 8.86
CA GLY A 469 -19.44 35.22 9.62
C GLY A 469 -18.76 34.18 8.71
N ILE A 470 -19.15 32.91 8.83
CA ILE A 470 -18.61 31.85 7.96
C ILE A 470 -19.23 31.99 6.57
N PRO A 471 -18.41 32.10 5.50
CA PRO A 471 -18.90 32.19 4.12
C PRO A 471 -19.81 31.04 3.71
N LEU A 472 -20.80 31.36 2.86
CA LEU A 472 -21.77 30.40 2.32
C LEU A 472 -21.12 29.14 1.74
N HIS A 473 -20.03 29.28 0.97
CA HIS A 473 -19.35 28.15 0.34
C HIS A 473 -18.79 27.16 1.37
N LEU A 474 -18.34 27.61 2.54
CA LEU A 474 -17.85 26.72 3.60
C LEU A 474 -19.00 25.97 4.28
N LEU A 475 -20.15 26.64 4.50
CA LEU A 475 -21.34 25.99 5.06
C LEU A 475 -21.85 24.88 4.14
N LEU A 476 -21.94 25.17 2.83
CA LEU A 476 -22.34 24.20 1.82
C LEU A 476 -21.33 23.05 1.72
N ARG A 477 -20.03 23.33 1.82
CA ARG A 477 -18.97 22.31 1.85
C ARG A 477 -19.14 21.37 3.05
N THR A 478 -19.28 21.91 4.25
CA THR A 478 -19.45 21.10 5.48
C THR A 478 -20.68 20.21 5.36
N LEU A 479 -21.81 20.74 4.87
CA LEU A 479 -23.01 19.94 4.62
C LEU A 479 -22.75 18.82 3.60
N GLY A 480 -22.06 19.12 2.48
CA GLY A 480 -21.72 18.13 1.46
C GLY A 480 -20.85 16.99 2.00
N LEU A 481 -19.90 17.29 2.89
CA LEU A 481 -19.09 16.28 3.57
C LEU A 481 -19.95 15.37 4.47
N CYS A 482 -20.88 15.94 5.23
CA CYS A 482 -21.80 15.15 6.07
C CYS A 482 -22.69 14.22 5.23
N LEU A 483 -23.26 14.73 4.14
CA LEU A 483 -24.19 13.97 3.29
C LEU A 483 -23.49 12.92 2.40
N THR A 484 -22.21 13.12 2.12
CA THR A 484 -21.39 12.10 1.45
C THR A 484 -21.13 10.92 2.37
N ILE A 485 -20.92 11.16 3.67
CA ILE A 485 -20.73 10.10 4.66
C ILE A 485 -22.03 9.34 4.92
N CYS A 486 -23.15 10.06 5.07
CA CYS A 486 -24.45 9.46 5.31
C CYS A 486 -25.51 10.07 4.38
N PRO A 487 -26.15 9.28 3.51
CA PRO A 487 -27.10 9.82 2.56
C PRO A 487 -28.42 10.23 3.22
N PRO A 488 -29.04 11.33 2.76
CA PRO A 488 -30.38 11.72 3.20
C PRO A 488 -31.45 10.78 2.62
N PRO A 489 -32.70 10.85 3.12
CA PRO A 489 -33.82 10.06 2.61
C PRO A 489 -34.01 10.22 1.10
N THR A 490 -34.31 9.13 0.40
CA THR A 490 -34.36 9.07 -1.08
C THR A 490 -35.27 10.14 -1.70
N GLU A 491 -36.40 10.45 -1.06
CA GLU A 491 -37.36 11.46 -1.50
C GLU A 491 -36.79 12.89 -1.48
N GLN A 492 -35.89 13.18 -0.54
CA GLN A 492 -35.33 14.53 -0.35
C GLN A 492 -34.09 14.78 -1.22
N ARG A 493 -33.39 13.73 -1.68
CA ARG A 493 -32.09 13.83 -2.36
C ARG A 493 -32.09 14.83 -3.52
N LYS A 494 -33.07 14.71 -4.43
CA LYS A 494 -33.18 15.55 -5.62
C LYS A 494 -33.48 17.02 -5.29
N GLN A 495 -34.34 17.24 -4.30
CA GLN A 495 -34.67 18.58 -3.82
C GLN A 495 -33.44 19.26 -3.20
N ILE A 496 -32.71 18.53 -2.34
CA ILE A 496 -31.45 18.99 -1.74
C ILE A 496 -30.45 19.39 -2.83
N LEU A 497 -30.21 18.52 -3.80
CA LEU A 497 -29.27 18.80 -4.90
C LEU A 497 -29.67 20.05 -5.67
N THR A 498 -30.95 20.19 -6.02
CA THR A 498 -31.44 21.35 -6.80
C THR A 498 -31.23 22.68 -6.06
N ILE A 499 -31.49 22.70 -4.75
CA ILE A 499 -31.32 23.91 -3.92
C ILE A 499 -29.83 24.23 -3.77
N VAL A 500 -29.01 23.24 -3.46
CA VAL A 500 -27.58 23.40 -3.26
C VAL A 500 -26.89 23.85 -4.54
N TRP A 501 -27.16 23.19 -5.66
CA TRP A 501 -26.51 23.50 -6.93
C TRP A 501 -26.87 24.90 -7.43
N LYS A 502 -28.08 25.39 -7.12
CA LYS A 502 -28.46 26.78 -7.38
C LYS A 502 -27.55 27.77 -6.63
N TYR A 503 -27.17 27.48 -5.39
CA TYR A 503 -26.24 28.33 -4.64
C TYR A 503 -24.80 28.17 -5.13
N ILE A 504 -24.36 26.94 -5.43
CA ILE A 504 -23.00 26.67 -5.92
C ILE A 504 -22.76 27.36 -7.27
N ALA A 505 -23.68 27.24 -8.22
CA ALA A 505 -23.58 27.86 -9.55
C ALA A 505 -23.63 29.40 -9.54
N GLN A 506 -23.95 30.03 -8.39
CA GLN A 506 -23.90 31.48 -8.22
C GLN A 506 -22.56 31.98 -7.65
N LEU A 507 -21.63 31.07 -7.31
CA LEU A 507 -20.32 31.43 -6.77
C LEU A 507 -19.38 31.90 -7.89
N HIS A 508 -19.15 33.22 -7.97
CA HIS A 508 -18.28 33.81 -8.99
C HIS A 508 -16.77 33.61 -8.73
N ASN A 509 -16.37 33.33 -7.48
CA ASN A 509 -14.98 33.08 -7.14
C ASN A 509 -14.63 31.61 -7.41
N PRO A 510 -13.68 31.31 -8.32
CA PRO A 510 -13.36 29.94 -8.70
C PRO A 510 -12.83 29.10 -7.53
N GLY A 511 -12.10 29.71 -6.58
CA GLY A 511 -11.59 29.00 -5.41
C GLY A 511 -12.70 28.55 -4.46
N ASP A 512 -13.71 29.40 -4.27
CA ASP A 512 -14.86 29.10 -3.41
C ASP A 512 -15.76 28.04 -4.07
N TYR A 513 -15.96 28.17 -5.40
CA TYR A 513 -16.71 27.22 -6.21
C TYR A 513 -16.09 25.82 -6.19
N ILE A 514 -14.80 25.69 -6.50
CA ILE A 514 -14.15 24.39 -6.64
C ILE A 514 -14.08 23.64 -5.30
N THR A 515 -13.80 24.36 -4.21
CA THR A 515 -13.73 23.80 -2.85
C THR A 515 -15.09 23.25 -2.39
N CYS A 516 -16.18 23.93 -2.78
CA CYS A 516 -17.53 23.45 -2.49
C CYS A 516 -17.89 22.25 -3.39
N THR A 517 -17.66 22.38 -4.69
CA THR A 517 -17.99 21.33 -5.68
C THR A 517 -17.27 20.02 -5.38
N GLU A 518 -15.98 20.08 -5.01
CA GLU A 518 -15.16 18.93 -4.62
C GLU A 518 -15.76 18.07 -3.49
N ALA A 519 -16.51 18.69 -2.56
CA ALA A 519 -17.19 17.99 -1.48
C ALA A 519 -18.51 17.33 -1.92
N TRP A 520 -19.18 17.88 -2.94
CA TRP A 520 -20.49 17.38 -3.41
C TRP A 520 -20.41 16.38 -4.56
N VAL A 521 -19.28 16.32 -5.28
CA VAL A 521 -19.07 15.36 -6.38
C VAL A 521 -19.38 13.91 -6.00
N PRO A 522 -18.89 13.35 -4.88
CA PRO A 522 -19.20 11.97 -4.50
C PRO A 522 -20.70 11.74 -4.29
N TYR A 523 -21.39 12.71 -3.67
CA TYR A 523 -22.83 12.65 -3.45
C TYR A 523 -23.61 12.62 -4.79
N VAL A 524 -23.21 13.42 -5.78
CA VAL A 524 -23.82 13.38 -7.11
C VAL A 524 -23.56 12.03 -7.79
N VAL A 525 -22.31 11.57 -7.82
CA VAL A 525 -21.91 10.37 -8.55
C VAL A 525 -22.52 9.09 -7.97
N GLN A 526 -22.65 8.99 -6.65
CA GLN A 526 -23.18 7.78 -6.00
C GLN A 526 -24.70 7.63 -6.09
N TYR A 527 -25.45 8.74 -6.08
CA TYR A 527 -26.90 8.69 -5.86
C TYR A 527 -27.75 9.16 -7.05
N PHE A 528 -27.14 9.74 -8.08
CA PHE A 528 -27.84 10.35 -9.21
C PHE A 528 -27.52 9.69 -10.55
N SER A 529 -28.29 10.06 -11.56
CA SER A 529 -28.16 9.51 -12.91
C SER A 529 -26.98 10.11 -13.67
N THR A 530 -26.55 9.43 -14.75
CA THR A 530 -25.50 9.91 -15.66
C THR A 530 -25.78 11.29 -16.25
N ARG A 531 -27.05 11.69 -16.38
CA ARG A 531 -27.46 13.03 -16.83
C ARG A 531 -27.07 14.13 -15.85
N GLU A 532 -27.28 13.90 -14.56
CA GLU A 532 -26.94 14.85 -13.50
C GLU A 532 -25.42 14.94 -13.31
N ILE A 533 -24.71 13.81 -13.47
CA ILE A 533 -23.25 13.78 -13.52
C ILE A 533 -22.75 14.61 -14.71
N ASN A 534 -23.23 14.36 -15.94
CA ASN A 534 -22.80 15.11 -17.12
C ASN A 534 -23.10 16.62 -17.01
N ALA A 535 -24.24 17.00 -16.44
CA ALA A 535 -24.58 18.41 -16.18
C ALA A 535 -23.61 19.05 -15.17
N MET A 536 -23.24 18.33 -14.10
CA MET A 536 -22.25 18.78 -13.12
C MET A 536 -20.86 18.96 -13.75
N LEU A 537 -20.42 18.02 -14.60
CA LEU A 537 -19.13 18.17 -15.32
C LEU A 537 -19.14 19.39 -16.25
N GLY A 538 -20.27 19.64 -16.94
CA GLY A 538 -20.45 20.84 -17.77
C GLY A 538 -20.38 22.13 -16.97
N ASP A 539 -21.05 22.19 -15.81
CA ASP A 539 -21.02 23.35 -14.92
C ASP A 539 -19.60 23.65 -14.40
N ILE A 540 -18.81 22.61 -14.09
CA ILE A 540 -17.40 22.78 -13.71
C ILE A 540 -16.60 23.41 -14.86
N ILE A 541 -16.80 22.93 -16.09
CA ILE A 541 -16.12 23.48 -17.27
C ILE A 541 -16.49 24.96 -17.44
N ASP A 542 -17.78 25.31 -17.35
CA ASP A 542 -18.27 26.68 -17.53
C ASP A 542 -17.69 27.66 -16.49
N HIS A 543 -17.42 27.20 -15.25
CA HIS A 543 -16.83 28.03 -14.19
C HIS A 543 -15.29 28.09 -14.23
N MET A 544 -14.63 27.06 -14.78
CA MET A 544 -13.18 26.94 -14.74
C MET A 544 -12.49 27.43 -16.02
N VAL A 545 -13.16 27.38 -17.17
CA VAL A 545 -12.67 27.89 -18.46
C VAL A 545 -12.47 29.41 -18.49
N PRO A 546 -13.38 30.25 -17.95
CA PRO A 546 -13.20 31.70 -17.94
C PRO A 546 -11.87 32.09 -17.29
N ASN A 547 -11.13 33.00 -17.93
CA ASN A 547 -9.81 33.48 -17.48
C ASN A 547 -8.75 32.39 -17.23
N ARG A 548 -8.94 31.17 -17.76
CA ARG A 548 -8.05 30.01 -17.54
C ARG A 548 -7.83 29.71 -16.05
N CYS A 549 -8.87 29.85 -15.24
CA CYS A 549 -8.81 29.60 -13.80
C CYS A 549 -8.35 28.16 -13.46
N TYR A 550 -8.60 27.19 -14.35
CA TYR A 550 -8.15 25.81 -14.21
C TYR A 550 -6.64 25.64 -13.94
N GLU A 551 -5.77 26.52 -14.44
CA GLU A 551 -4.31 26.41 -14.24
C GLU A 551 -3.90 26.51 -12.76
N LYS A 552 -4.68 27.23 -11.96
CA LYS A 552 -4.39 27.42 -10.52
C LYS A 552 -4.91 26.29 -9.64
N TYR A 553 -5.85 25.49 -10.15
CA TYR A 553 -6.62 24.52 -9.35
C TYR A 553 -6.53 23.09 -9.94
N TYR A 554 -5.41 22.75 -10.58
CA TYR A 554 -5.19 21.40 -11.13
C TYR A 554 -5.27 20.30 -10.07
N SER A 555 -4.80 20.57 -8.86
CA SER A 555 -4.84 19.61 -7.74
C SER A 555 -6.28 19.24 -7.37
N GLU A 556 -7.15 20.24 -7.25
CA GLU A 556 -8.56 20.09 -6.91
C GLU A 556 -9.33 19.41 -8.04
N LEU A 557 -9.08 19.78 -9.29
CA LEU A 557 -9.67 19.11 -10.46
C LEU A 557 -9.24 17.64 -10.56
N LYS A 558 -7.98 17.32 -10.27
CA LYS A 558 -7.48 15.94 -10.20
C LYS A 558 -8.21 15.14 -9.11
N LEU A 559 -8.44 15.73 -7.94
CA LEU A 559 -9.21 15.10 -6.86
C LEU A 559 -10.67 14.86 -7.28
N ILE A 560 -11.29 15.82 -7.97
CA ILE A 560 -12.65 15.66 -8.51
C ILE A 560 -12.72 14.49 -9.48
N ILE A 561 -11.83 14.41 -10.46
CA ILE A 561 -11.81 13.29 -11.42
C ILE A 561 -11.57 11.96 -10.70
N GLY A 562 -10.62 11.93 -9.76
CA GLY A 562 -10.37 10.74 -8.94
C GLY A 562 -11.63 10.27 -8.20
N LYS A 563 -12.39 11.20 -7.61
CA LYS A 563 -13.66 10.91 -6.93
C LYS A 563 -14.78 10.49 -7.87
N VAL A 564 -14.85 11.07 -9.08
CA VAL A 564 -15.84 10.67 -10.10
C VAL A 564 -15.57 9.23 -10.54
N VAL A 565 -14.33 8.92 -10.90
CA VAL A 565 -13.95 7.59 -11.40
C VAL A 565 -14.06 6.53 -10.30
N SER A 566 -13.74 6.85 -9.05
CA SER A 566 -13.78 5.86 -7.97
C SER A 566 -15.18 5.48 -7.48
N HIS A 567 -16.18 6.34 -7.67
CA HIS A 567 -17.54 6.13 -7.15
C HIS A 567 -18.58 5.83 -8.23
N ILE A 568 -18.21 5.89 -9.52
CA ILE A 568 -19.18 5.62 -10.58
C ILE A 568 -19.51 4.11 -10.64
N PRO A 569 -20.80 3.73 -10.71
CA PRO A 569 -21.18 2.32 -10.76
C PRO A 569 -20.83 1.66 -12.09
N ASP A 570 -20.82 2.43 -13.18
CA ASP A 570 -20.51 1.95 -14.52
C ASP A 570 -19.54 2.91 -15.21
N PHE A 571 -18.32 2.44 -15.44
CA PHE A 571 -17.25 3.19 -16.06
C PHE A 571 -17.48 3.41 -17.56
N GLU A 572 -18.16 2.48 -18.25
CA GLU A 572 -18.42 2.60 -19.69
C GLU A 572 -19.30 3.81 -20.00
N LEU A 573 -20.32 4.05 -19.17
CA LEU A 573 -21.20 5.20 -19.29
C LEU A 573 -20.49 6.54 -19.04
N LEU A 574 -19.39 6.56 -18.28
CA LEU A 574 -18.59 7.76 -18.06
C LEU A 574 -17.87 8.20 -19.34
N LEU A 575 -17.30 7.23 -20.06
CA LEU A 575 -16.51 7.49 -21.26
C LEU A 575 -17.34 7.99 -22.45
N VAL A 576 -18.65 7.77 -22.42
CA VAL A 576 -19.60 8.21 -23.45
C VAL A 576 -20.17 9.61 -23.13
N MET A 577 -19.92 10.17 -21.95
CA MET A 577 -20.48 11.48 -21.57
C MET A 577 -19.84 12.63 -22.36
N ASP A 578 -20.69 13.52 -22.89
CA ASP A 578 -20.26 14.66 -23.72
C ASP A 578 -19.26 15.59 -23.01
N ASN A 579 -19.43 15.82 -21.71
CA ASN A 579 -18.59 16.74 -20.94
C ASN A 579 -17.38 16.08 -20.27
N PHE A 580 -17.22 14.74 -20.37
CA PHE A 580 -16.10 14.05 -19.70
C PHE A 580 -14.76 14.29 -20.39
N LEU A 581 -14.68 14.10 -21.71
CA LEU A 581 -13.45 14.40 -22.47
C LEU A 581 -13.08 15.90 -22.43
N PRO A 582 -14.02 16.85 -22.62
CA PRO A 582 -13.75 18.27 -22.44
C PRO A 582 -13.17 18.63 -21.06
N LEU A 583 -13.58 17.93 -20.00
CA LEU A 583 -13.00 18.13 -18.67
C LEU A 583 -11.53 17.68 -18.61
N ILE A 584 -11.18 16.58 -19.27
CA ILE A 584 -9.78 16.11 -19.38
C ILE A 584 -8.95 17.07 -20.24
N ASP A 585 -9.56 17.68 -21.26
CA ASP A 585 -8.88 18.67 -22.10
C ASP A 585 -8.58 19.99 -21.37
N LEU A 586 -9.13 20.23 -20.17
CA LEU A 586 -8.71 21.35 -19.31
C LEU A 586 -7.26 21.21 -18.81
N PHE A 587 -6.72 19.98 -18.73
CA PHE A 587 -5.34 19.75 -18.32
C PHE A 587 -4.39 20.00 -19.49
N GLN A 588 -3.98 21.27 -19.65
CA GLN A 588 -3.05 21.68 -20.72
C GLN A 588 -1.59 21.37 -20.40
N GLN A 589 -1.26 21.14 -19.12
CA GLN A 589 0.08 20.73 -18.72
C GLN A 589 0.25 19.22 -18.91
N ASP A 590 1.17 18.81 -19.78
CA ASP A 590 1.38 17.40 -20.17
C ASP A 590 1.60 16.48 -18.96
N SER A 591 2.42 16.90 -17.99
CA SER A 591 2.69 16.08 -16.79
C SER A 591 1.43 15.79 -15.97
N VAL A 592 0.56 16.79 -15.80
CA VAL A 592 -0.68 16.63 -15.02
C VAL A 592 -1.70 15.80 -15.81
N ARG A 593 -1.78 16.03 -17.13
CA ARG A 593 -2.65 15.27 -18.03
C ARG A 593 -2.33 13.78 -18.00
N VAL A 594 -1.05 13.43 -18.02
CA VAL A 594 -0.57 12.04 -17.92
C VAL A 594 -0.95 11.42 -16.59
N GLU A 595 -0.75 12.11 -15.47
CA GLU A 595 -1.15 11.62 -14.14
C GLU A 595 -2.67 11.36 -14.04
N VAL A 596 -3.48 12.27 -14.60
CA VAL A 596 -4.94 12.12 -14.63
C VAL A 596 -5.35 10.92 -15.49
N CYS A 597 -4.81 10.79 -16.70
CA CYS A 597 -5.08 9.65 -17.58
C CYS A 597 -4.64 8.32 -16.93
N LYS A 598 -3.50 8.32 -16.24
CA LYS A 598 -2.98 7.16 -15.50
C LYS A 598 -3.93 6.75 -14.40
N ASN A 599 -4.44 7.70 -13.61
CA ASN A 599 -5.42 7.43 -12.56
C ASN A 599 -6.74 6.88 -13.13
N ILE A 600 -7.25 7.46 -14.22
CA ILE A 600 -8.47 7.00 -14.89
C ILE A 600 -8.31 5.56 -15.38
N LEU A 601 -7.23 5.27 -16.10
CA LEU A 601 -7.01 3.95 -16.71
C LEU A 601 -6.64 2.88 -15.67
N THR A 602 -5.98 3.23 -14.58
CA THR A 602 -5.70 2.28 -13.48
C THR A 602 -6.99 1.83 -12.80
N LEU A 603 -7.97 2.73 -12.67
CA LEU A 603 -9.28 2.43 -12.09
C LEU A 603 -10.25 1.74 -13.06
N CYS A 604 -9.89 1.62 -14.35
CA CYS A 604 -10.65 0.91 -15.38
C CYS A 604 -10.59 -0.64 -15.26
N ASN A 605 -9.94 -1.17 -14.22
CA ASN A 605 -9.58 -2.59 -14.05
C ASN A 605 -10.76 -3.55 -13.74
N ASN A 606 -11.96 -3.24 -14.21
CA ASN A 606 -13.12 -4.14 -14.13
C ASN A 606 -13.00 -5.23 -15.22
N GLU A 607 -13.31 -6.48 -14.85
CA GLU A 607 -13.30 -7.66 -15.75
C GLU A 607 -14.30 -7.57 -16.93
N THR A 608 -15.11 -6.50 -16.99
CA THR A 608 -16.07 -6.28 -18.06
C THR A 608 -15.35 -5.97 -19.37
N LYS A 609 -15.72 -6.73 -20.40
CA LYS A 609 -15.23 -6.56 -21.77
C LYS A 609 -16.11 -5.60 -22.54
N THR A 610 -15.49 -4.77 -23.38
CA THR A 610 -16.18 -3.71 -24.13
C THR A 610 -16.07 -3.95 -25.63
N SER A 611 -17.15 -3.66 -26.36
CA SER A 611 -17.24 -3.77 -27.82
C SER A 611 -17.73 -2.49 -28.51
N ASP A 612 -18.05 -1.44 -27.76
CA ASP A 612 -18.52 -0.16 -28.30
C ASP A 612 -17.36 0.65 -28.92
N PRO A 613 -17.42 0.99 -30.21
CA PRO A 613 -16.40 1.80 -30.88
C PRO A 613 -16.14 3.16 -30.22
N VAL A 614 -17.15 3.81 -29.65
CA VAL A 614 -16.98 5.11 -28.99
C VAL A 614 -16.09 4.96 -27.76
N ILE A 615 -16.36 3.93 -26.95
CA ILE A 615 -15.58 3.64 -25.74
C ILE A 615 -14.16 3.22 -26.13
N THR A 616 -14.01 2.38 -27.15
CA THR A 616 -12.69 1.97 -27.64
C THR A 616 -11.87 3.17 -28.11
N ASN A 617 -12.45 4.10 -28.88
CA ASN A 617 -11.75 5.30 -29.34
C ASN A 617 -11.33 6.21 -28.17
N THR A 618 -12.21 6.39 -27.18
CA THR A 618 -11.90 7.15 -25.97
C THR A 618 -10.77 6.50 -25.17
N LEU A 619 -10.80 5.18 -24.99
CA LEU A 619 -9.74 4.43 -24.33
C LEU A 619 -8.41 4.55 -25.08
N MET A 620 -8.44 4.39 -26.41
CA MET A 620 -7.26 4.54 -27.26
C MET A 620 -6.67 5.95 -27.14
N PHE A 621 -7.49 6.99 -27.12
CA PHE A 621 -7.03 8.36 -26.88
C PHE A 621 -6.33 8.53 -25.53
N LEU A 622 -6.93 8.05 -24.43
CA LEU A 622 -6.31 8.12 -23.10
C LEU A 622 -5.00 7.33 -23.04
N CYS A 623 -4.95 6.18 -23.72
CA CYS A 623 -3.76 5.35 -23.83
C CYS A 623 -2.65 6.04 -24.65
N SER A 624 -2.99 6.74 -25.74
CA SER A 624 -2.03 7.51 -26.54
C SER A 624 -1.38 8.61 -25.71
N VAL A 625 -2.14 9.33 -24.87
CA VAL A 625 -1.58 10.34 -23.96
C VAL A 625 -0.55 9.72 -23.00
N LEU A 626 -0.80 8.51 -22.48
CA LEU A 626 0.18 7.80 -21.65
C LEU A 626 1.40 7.33 -22.44
N HIS A 627 1.18 6.77 -23.63
CA HIS A 627 2.27 6.30 -24.49
C HIS A 627 3.21 7.45 -24.89
N ASP A 628 2.65 8.60 -25.30
CA ASP A 628 3.41 9.76 -25.77
C ASP A 628 4.23 10.43 -24.65
N SER A 629 3.91 10.13 -23.38
CA SER A 629 4.69 10.56 -22.22
C SER A 629 5.98 9.75 -22.01
N VAL A 630 6.06 8.55 -22.59
CA VAL A 630 7.21 7.66 -22.45
C VAL A 630 8.35 8.13 -23.36
N ASN A 631 9.49 8.45 -22.76
CA ASN A 631 10.69 8.88 -23.46
C ASN A 631 11.96 8.19 -22.89
N ALA A 632 13.12 8.50 -23.47
CA ALA A 632 14.39 7.86 -23.09
C ALA A 632 14.84 8.14 -21.63
N LEU A 633 14.23 9.12 -20.95
CA LEU A 633 14.51 9.47 -19.56
C LEU A 633 13.49 8.84 -18.57
N THR A 634 12.47 8.15 -19.08
CA THR A 634 11.45 7.51 -18.23
C THR A 634 12.08 6.36 -17.43
N PRO A 635 11.88 6.31 -16.09
CA PRO A 635 12.35 5.19 -15.28
C PRO A 635 11.75 3.85 -15.72
N GLU A 636 12.52 2.77 -15.58
CA GLU A 636 12.05 1.42 -15.96
C GLU A 636 10.76 1.00 -15.25
N ASP A 637 10.59 1.39 -13.98
CA ASP A 637 9.40 1.02 -13.20
C ASP A 637 8.15 1.73 -13.73
N GLU A 638 8.28 2.99 -14.13
CA GLU A 638 7.19 3.75 -14.74
C GLU A 638 6.86 3.22 -16.14
N TYR A 639 7.88 2.88 -16.93
CA TYR A 639 7.72 2.22 -18.23
C TYR A 639 6.94 0.91 -18.10
N LYS A 640 7.27 0.07 -17.12
CA LYS A 640 6.56 -1.19 -16.86
C LYS A 640 5.13 -0.94 -16.42
N GLN A 641 4.90 0.02 -15.53
CA GLN A 641 3.56 0.36 -15.05
C GLN A 641 2.66 0.86 -16.18
N ILE A 642 3.15 1.76 -17.04
CA ILE A 642 2.40 2.24 -18.21
C ILE A 642 2.12 1.07 -19.16
N GLY A 643 3.13 0.22 -19.42
CA GLY A 643 2.97 -0.97 -20.24
C GLY A 643 1.86 -1.91 -19.73
N GLU A 644 1.81 -2.17 -18.42
CA GLU A 644 0.78 -3.01 -17.81
C GLU A 644 -0.62 -2.40 -17.95
N ILE A 645 -0.76 -1.09 -17.72
CA ILE A 645 -2.04 -0.38 -17.90
C ILE A 645 -2.52 -0.49 -19.36
N LEU A 646 -1.64 -0.28 -20.33
CA LEU A 646 -1.96 -0.42 -21.75
C LEU A 646 -2.37 -1.86 -22.11
N CYS A 647 -1.65 -2.86 -21.60
CA CYS A 647 -2.01 -4.27 -21.78
C CYS A 647 -3.40 -4.60 -21.19
N ASN A 648 -3.78 -3.99 -20.06
CA ASN A 648 -5.12 -4.18 -19.49
C ASN A 648 -6.20 -3.65 -20.42
N VAL A 649 -6.00 -2.47 -21.02
CA VAL A 649 -6.95 -1.89 -21.97
C VAL A 649 -7.06 -2.74 -23.24
N VAL A 650 -5.93 -3.19 -23.80
CA VAL A 650 -5.91 -4.07 -24.98
C VAL A 650 -6.68 -5.37 -24.73
N ARG A 651 -6.58 -5.95 -23.52
CA ARG A 651 -7.34 -7.15 -23.13
C ARG A 651 -8.83 -6.90 -22.88
N LYS A 652 -9.21 -5.66 -22.55
CA LYS A 652 -10.59 -5.26 -22.28
C LYS A 652 -11.44 -5.19 -23.56
N VAL A 653 -10.84 -4.80 -24.68
CA VAL A 653 -11.54 -4.67 -25.96
C VAL A 653 -11.76 -6.05 -26.58
N ASP A 654 -13.03 -6.47 -26.67
CA ASP A 654 -13.44 -7.75 -27.23
C ASP A 654 -14.71 -7.60 -28.09
N TYR A 655 -14.56 -7.72 -29.41
CA TYR A 655 -15.65 -7.72 -30.39
C TYR A 655 -16.33 -9.10 -30.54
N GLY A 656 -16.02 -10.05 -29.66
CA GLY A 656 -16.65 -11.36 -29.57
C GLY A 656 -16.35 -12.26 -30.77
N ARG A 657 -17.34 -12.43 -31.66
CA ARG A 657 -17.22 -13.29 -32.85
C ARG A 657 -16.77 -12.56 -34.10
N ASP A 658 -16.67 -11.24 -34.05
CA ASP A 658 -16.17 -10.44 -35.17
C ASP A 658 -14.64 -10.40 -35.16
N PHE A 659 -14.04 -11.48 -35.67
CA PHE A 659 -12.59 -11.65 -35.65
C PHE A 659 -11.85 -10.65 -36.56
N GLU A 660 -12.49 -10.17 -37.63
CA GLU A 660 -11.89 -9.18 -38.53
C GLU A 660 -11.81 -7.81 -37.84
N HIS A 661 -12.87 -7.37 -37.17
CA HIS A 661 -12.85 -6.13 -36.38
C HIS A 661 -11.85 -6.21 -35.23
N GLN A 662 -11.77 -7.35 -34.53
CA GLN A 662 -10.77 -7.55 -33.48
C GLN A 662 -9.34 -7.46 -34.01
N LEU A 663 -9.05 -8.05 -35.18
CA LEU A 663 -7.72 -7.96 -35.78
C LEU A 663 -7.40 -6.53 -36.22
N ASN A 664 -8.36 -5.80 -36.78
CA ASN A 664 -8.19 -4.40 -37.16
C ASN A 664 -7.85 -3.52 -35.94
N PHE A 665 -8.52 -3.74 -34.81
CA PHE A 665 -8.18 -3.08 -33.55
C PHE A 665 -6.75 -3.36 -33.11
N TYR A 666 -6.28 -4.61 -33.20
CA TYR A 666 -4.88 -4.92 -32.87
C TYR A 666 -3.87 -4.26 -33.84
N VAL A 667 -4.23 -4.12 -35.12
CA VAL A 667 -3.41 -3.38 -36.10
C VAL A 667 -3.32 -1.90 -35.72
N GLU A 668 -4.43 -1.28 -35.32
CA GLU A 668 -4.45 0.09 -34.84
C GLU A 668 -3.63 0.26 -33.55
N ALA A 669 -3.81 -0.63 -32.57
CA ALA A 669 -3.08 -0.62 -31.31
C ALA A 669 -1.57 -0.78 -31.52
N ARG A 670 -1.14 -1.63 -32.46
CA ARG A 670 0.29 -1.75 -32.83
C ARG A 670 0.85 -0.46 -33.42
N GLY A 671 0.06 0.24 -34.24
CA GLY A 671 0.46 1.52 -34.81
C GLY A 671 0.55 2.61 -33.75
N ALA A 672 -0.38 2.63 -32.79
CA ALA A 672 -0.42 3.61 -31.72
C ALA A 672 0.67 3.40 -30.64
N PHE A 673 1.02 2.14 -30.32
CA PHE A 673 1.90 1.81 -29.19
C PHE A 673 3.23 1.18 -29.60
N SER A 674 3.84 1.69 -30.69
CA SER A 674 5.03 1.07 -31.29
C SER A 674 6.27 1.04 -30.41
N ASN A 675 6.35 1.92 -29.39
CA ASN A 675 7.57 2.11 -28.59
C ASN A 675 7.59 1.27 -27.31
N ILE A 676 6.52 0.53 -27.01
CA ILE A 676 6.38 -0.24 -25.77
C ILE A 676 6.40 -1.74 -26.05
N ASP A 677 7.54 -2.37 -25.77
CA ASP A 677 7.81 -3.79 -26.03
C ASP A 677 6.79 -4.72 -25.36
N VAL A 678 6.39 -4.40 -24.12
CA VAL A 678 5.44 -5.22 -23.34
C VAL A 678 4.07 -5.28 -24.04
N VAL A 679 3.63 -4.15 -24.63
CA VAL A 679 2.36 -4.07 -25.36
C VAL A 679 2.46 -4.84 -26.68
N LEU A 680 3.58 -4.72 -27.41
CA LEU A 680 3.81 -5.48 -28.64
C LEU A 680 3.80 -6.99 -28.37
N ALA A 681 4.43 -7.45 -27.29
CA ALA A 681 4.41 -8.85 -26.88
C ALA A 681 2.99 -9.32 -26.53
N GLU A 682 2.23 -8.53 -25.79
CA GLU A 682 0.83 -8.84 -25.45
C GLU A 682 -0.06 -8.90 -26.70
N LEU A 683 0.11 -7.98 -27.66
CA LEU A 683 -0.62 -7.98 -28.93
C LEU A 683 -0.35 -9.26 -29.73
N VAL A 684 0.90 -9.74 -29.78
CA VAL A 684 1.23 -11.03 -30.42
C VAL A 684 0.52 -12.19 -29.72
N GLN A 685 0.47 -12.20 -28.39
CA GLN A 685 -0.25 -13.23 -27.63
C GLN A 685 -1.77 -13.17 -27.85
N CYS A 686 -2.34 -11.97 -27.92
CA CYS A 686 -3.76 -11.75 -28.22
C CYS A 686 -4.12 -12.25 -29.62
N VAL A 687 -3.30 -11.95 -30.64
CA VAL A 687 -3.52 -12.42 -32.02
C VAL A 687 -3.33 -13.94 -32.15
N ASN A 688 -2.37 -14.52 -31.42
CA ASN A 688 -2.23 -15.97 -31.32
C ASN A 688 -3.47 -16.61 -30.67
N SER A 689 -4.00 -16.00 -29.61
CA SER A 689 -5.24 -16.44 -28.95
C SER A 689 -6.45 -16.32 -29.88
N LEU A 690 -6.55 -15.24 -30.66
CA LEU A 690 -7.57 -15.05 -31.68
C LEU A 690 -7.56 -16.17 -32.74
N SER A 691 -6.36 -16.57 -33.17
CA SER A 691 -6.16 -17.69 -34.09
C SER A 691 -6.63 -19.01 -33.50
N VAL A 692 -6.30 -19.28 -32.22
CA VAL A 692 -6.75 -20.48 -31.50
C VAL A 692 -8.26 -20.49 -31.31
N ASN A 693 -8.87 -19.37 -30.93
CA ASN A 693 -10.33 -19.24 -30.76
C ASN A 693 -11.06 -19.48 -32.09
N THR A 694 -10.53 -18.95 -33.19
CA THR A 694 -11.03 -19.22 -34.55
C THR A 694 -11.04 -20.72 -34.82
N ARG A 695 -9.93 -21.42 -34.50
CA ARG A 695 -9.84 -22.89 -34.64
C ARG A 695 -10.88 -23.63 -33.82
N GLN A 696 -11.09 -23.25 -32.57
CA GLN A 696 -12.03 -23.91 -31.65
C GLN A 696 -13.44 -23.87 -32.20
N ILE A 697 -13.84 -22.75 -32.82
CA ILE A 697 -15.15 -22.58 -33.43
C ILE A 697 -15.32 -23.45 -34.67
N VAL A 698 -14.29 -23.50 -35.53
CA VAL A 698 -14.31 -24.33 -36.75
C VAL A 698 -13.91 -25.79 -36.50
N LYS A 699 -13.68 -26.18 -35.23
CA LYS A 699 -13.20 -27.51 -34.81
C LYS A 699 -12.00 -28.00 -35.63
N GLY A 700 -11.09 -27.09 -35.99
CA GLY A 700 -9.90 -27.38 -36.79
C GLY A 700 -10.11 -27.70 -38.28
N ILE A 701 -11.28 -27.40 -38.86
CA ILE A 701 -11.48 -27.47 -40.33
C ILE A 701 -11.69 -26.05 -40.84
N HIS A 702 -10.61 -25.43 -41.34
CA HIS A 702 -10.69 -24.07 -41.84
C HIS A 702 -11.35 -24.04 -43.23
N THR A 703 -12.33 -23.15 -43.40
CA THR A 703 -12.79 -22.69 -44.72
C THR A 703 -11.72 -21.79 -45.36
N ARG A 704 -11.84 -21.50 -46.66
CA ARG A 704 -10.92 -20.58 -47.37
C ARG A 704 -10.77 -19.24 -46.63
N LYS A 705 -11.89 -18.61 -46.24
CA LYS A 705 -11.90 -17.34 -45.50
C LYS A 705 -11.20 -17.44 -44.14
N THR A 706 -11.55 -18.44 -43.34
CA THR A 706 -10.94 -18.61 -42.02
C THR A 706 -9.47 -19.03 -42.09
N GLY A 707 -9.04 -19.71 -43.16
CA GLY A 707 -7.64 -20.02 -43.41
C GLY A 707 -6.85 -18.79 -43.83
N ASP A 708 -7.40 -17.95 -44.70
CA ASP A 708 -6.83 -16.65 -45.06
C ASP A 708 -6.70 -15.74 -43.83
N PHE A 709 -7.72 -15.71 -42.97
CA PHE A 709 -7.71 -14.96 -41.71
C PHE A 709 -6.59 -15.41 -40.76
N VAL A 710 -6.47 -16.72 -40.47
CA VAL A 710 -5.41 -17.21 -39.59
C VAL A 710 -4.02 -16.97 -40.21
N ARG A 711 -3.88 -17.06 -41.54
CA ARG A 711 -2.64 -16.67 -42.22
C ARG A 711 -2.32 -15.19 -42.02
N ALA A 712 -3.32 -14.31 -42.03
CA ALA A 712 -3.15 -12.90 -41.72
C ALA A 712 -2.73 -12.68 -40.25
N CYS A 713 -3.31 -13.42 -39.29
CA CYS A 713 -2.87 -13.39 -37.89
C CYS A 713 -1.41 -13.83 -37.73
N ALA A 714 -1.01 -14.93 -38.38
CA ALA A 714 0.38 -15.39 -38.36
C ALA A 714 1.34 -14.38 -39.01
N ALA A 715 0.93 -13.75 -40.11
CA ALA A 715 1.69 -12.69 -40.76
C ALA A 715 1.85 -11.47 -39.84
N TYR A 716 0.77 -11.06 -39.15
CA TYR A 716 0.81 -9.99 -38.15
C TYR A 716 1.83 -10.29 -37.05
N CYS A 717 1.81 -11.50 -36.47
CA CYS A 717 2.79 -11.89 -35.45
C CYS A 717 4.22 -11.81 -36.02
N PHE A 718 4.43 -12.35 -37.23
CA PHE A 718 5.74 -12.41 -37.86
C PHE A 718 6.36 -11.02 -38.12
N ILE A 719 5.56 -10.01 -38.45
CA ILE A 719 6.06 -8.64 -38.68
C ILE A 719 6.14 -7.80 -37.41
N THR A 720 5.48 -8.21 -36.33
CA THR A 720 5.45 -7.47 -35.05
C THR A 720 6.59 -7.90 -34.14
N ILE A 721 6.94 -9.19 -34.12
CA ILE A 721 8.02 -9.72 -33.27
C ILE A 721 9.38 -9.04 -33.51
N PRO A 722 9.84 -8.75 -34.76
CA PRO A 722 11.09 -8.04 -34.98
C PRO A 722 11.18 -6.66 -34.33
N SER A 723 10.05 -6.00 -34.06
CA SER A 723 9.98 -4.66 -33.46
C SER A 723 10.27 -4.66 -31.95
N ILE A 724 10.27 -5.82 -31.30
CA ILE A 724 10.56 -5.96 -29.86
C ILE A 724 12.08 -5.95 -29.66
N VAL A 725 12.58 -5.14 -28.72
CA VAL A 725 14.03 -5.02 -28.46
C VAL A 725 14.56 -6.29 -27.77
N SER A 726 13.81 -6.83 -26.81
CA SER A 726 14.22 -8.02 -26.05
C SER A 726 14.35 -9.30 -26.90
N GLU A 727 15.57 -9.79 -27.07
CA GLU A 727 15.87 -10.98 -27.88
C GLU A 727 15.24 -12.26 -27.35
N ARG A 728 15.24 -12.43 -26.02
CA ARG A 728 14.61 -13.60 -25.36
C ARG A 728 13.12 -13.63 -25.64
N SER A 729 12.44 -12.50 -25.51
CA SER A 729 11.02 -12.37 -25.79
C SER A 729 10.73 -12.67 -27.27
N ARG A 730 11.58 -12.19 -28.20
CA ARG A 730 11.44 -12.51 -29.62
C ARG A 730 11.52 -14.02 -29.88
N LEU A 731 12.49 -14.72 -29.29
CA LEU A 731 12.64 -16.18 -29.45
C LEU A 731 11.41 -16.93 -28.95
N GLU A 732 10.93 -16.62 -27.75
CA GLU A 732 9.74 -17.25 -27.17
C GLU A 732 8.49 -17.01 -28.03
N LEU A 733 8.30 -15.76 -28.50
CA LEU A 733 7.15 -15.38 -29.32
C LEU A 733 7.18 -16.00 -30.72
N TYR A 734 8.34 -16.15 -31.36
CA TYR A 734 8.43 -16.87 -32.65
C TYR A 734 8.13 -18.36 -32.48
N LEU A 735 8.64 -19.00 -31.42
CA LEU A 735 8.34 -20.39 -31.14
C LEU A 735 6.84 -20.58 -30.89
N LEU A 736 6.24 -19.75 -30.04
CA LEU A 736 4.81 -19.78 -29.74
C LEU A 736 3.96 -19.54 -31.00
N SER A 737 4.28 -18.50 -31.76
CA SER A 737 3.53 -18.16 -33.00
C SER A 737 3.69 -19.25 -34.06
N GLY A 738 4.86 -19.89 -34.14
CA GLY A 738 5.09 -21.06 -35.00
C GLY A 738 4.28 -22.29 -34.56
N GLN A 739 4.19 -22.56 -33.26
CA GLN A 739 3.35 -23.62 -32.71
C GLN A 739 1.85 -23.37 -32.96
N VAL A 740 1.38 -22.12 -32.82
CA VAL A 740 -0.01 -21.74 -33.12
C VAL A 740 -0.30 -21.83 -34.62
N ALA A 741 0.63 -21.42 -35.47
CA ALA A 741 0.50 -21.58 -36.92
C ALA A 741 0.42 -23.06 -37.32
N LEU A 742 1.28 -23.92 -36.73
CA LEU A 742 1.24 -25.37 -36.91
C LEU A 742 -0.11 -25.94 -36.45
N PHE A 743 -0.58 -25.52 -35.28
CA PHE A 743 -1.87 -25.92 -34.73
C PHE A 743 -3.04 -25.54 -35.66
N ASN A 744 -2.92 -24.50 -36.47
CA ASN A 744 -3.95 -24.10 -37.44
C ASN A 744 -3.67 -24.58 -38.89
N GLN A 745 -2.76 -25.54 -39.09
CA GLN A 745 -2.41 -26.07 -40.42
C GLN A 745 -1.76 -25.03 -41.38
N CYS A 746 -1.22 -23.93 -40.85
CA CYS A 746 -0.49 -22.91 -41.60
C CYS A 746 1.01 -23.26 -41.70
N LEU A 747 1.33 -24.36 -42.40
CA LEU A 747 2.69 -24.94 -42.42
C LEU A 747 3.76 -23.98 -42.94
N GLY A 748 3.47 -23.21 -43.98
CA GLY A 748 4.44 -22.25 -44.54
C GLY A 748 4.80 -21.13 -43.58
N GLN A 749 3.81 -20.61 -42.84
CA GLN A 749 4.01 -19.59 -41.81
C GLN A 749 4.74 -20.16 -40.59
N ALA A 750 4.42 -21.40 -40.19
CA ALA A 750 5.13 -22.09 -39.12
C ALA A 750 6.63 -22.27 -39.45
N ASP A 751 6.95 -22.76 -40.66
CA ASP A 751 8.33 -22.91 -41.15
C ASP A 751 9.08 -21.57 -41.16
N ALA A 752 8.44 -20.48 -41.57
CA ALA A 752 9.01 -19.14 -41.53
C ALA A 752 9.34 -18.68 -40.10
N CYS A 753 8.39 -18.83 -39.16
CA CYS A 753 8.60 -18.49 -37.74
C CYS A 753 9.75 -19.30 -37.12
N PHE A 754 9.81 -20.61 -37.38
CA PHE A 754 10.88 -21.46 -36.86
C PHE A 754 12.25 -21.07 -37.44
N LYS A 755 12.34 -20.73 -38.72
CA LYS A 755 13.58 -20.24 -39.33
C LYS A 755 14.02 -18.91 -38.77
N ALA A 756 13.09 -17.97 -38.57
CA ALA A 756 13.38 -16.70 -37.94
C ALA A 756 13.90 -16.89 -36.50
N ALA A 757 13.26 -17.79 -35.73
CA ALA A 757 13.74 -18.14 -34.40
C ALA A 757 15.16 -18.71 -34.41
N LEU A 758 15.47 -19.63 -35.33
CA LEU A 758 16.80 -20.23 -35.45
C LEU A 758 17.86 -19.21 -35.89
N ALA A 759 17.52 -18.30 -36.79
CA ALA A 759 18.44 -17.26 -37.29
C ALA A 759 18.84 -16.24 -36.21
N MET A 760 18.04 -16.08 -35.15
CA MET A 760 18.34 -15.16 -34.04
C MET A 760 19.16 -15.78 -32.91
N ILE A 761 19.27 -17.12 -32.82
CA ILE A 761 20.05 -17.75 -31.74
C ILE A 761 21.53 -17.30 -31.73
N PRO A 762 22.22 -17.15 -32.89
CA PRO A 762 23.60 -16.68 -32.91
C PRO A 762 23.79 -15.23 -32.45
N THR A 763 22.74 -14.40 -32.47
CA THR A 763 22.84 -12.96 -32.18
C THR A 763 22.71 -12.64 -30.69
N LEU A 764 22.56 -13.64 -29.82
CA LEU A 764 22.39 -13.45 -28.37
C LEU A 764 23.67 -12.91 -27.73
N GLU A 765 23.74 -11.59 -27.49
CA GLU A 765 24.92 -10.89 -26.93
C GLU A 765 25.04 -10.97 -25.39
N ASP A 766 24.08 -11.60 -24.71
CA ASP A 766 23.99 -11.63 -23.25
C ASP A 766 25.15 -12.37 -22.56
N ALA A 767 25.46 -11.97 -21.31
CA ALA A 767 26.47 -12.63 -20.48
C ALA A 767 26.28 -14.17 -20.45
N PRO A 768 27.32 -14.95 -20.80
CA PRO A 768 27.18 -16.31 -21.32
C PRO A 768 26.49 -17.30 -20.37
N ALA A 769 26.62 -17.11 -19.06
CA ALA A 769 26.06 -18.06 -18.07
C ALA A 769 24.53 -18.00 -17.92
N LYS A 770 23.92 -16.81 -17.99
CA LYS A 770 22.45 -16.65 -17.88
C LYS A 770 21.75 -16.94 -19.21
N ALA A 771 22.37 -16.54 -20.32
CA ALA A 771 21.91 -16.87 -21.66
C ALA A 771 21.90 -18.39 -21.89
N GLU A 772 22.94 -19.11 -21.46
CA GLU A 772 23.06 -20.56 -21.65
C GLU A 772 21.95 -21.34 -20.92
N ALA A 773 21.60 -20.97 -19.68
CA ALA A 773 20.54 -21.65 -18.93
C ALA A 773 19.16 -21.51 -19.59
N PHE A 774 18.83 -20.31 -20.07
CA PHE A 774 17.61 -20.04 -20.84
C PHE A 774 17.62 -20.81 -22.15
N LEU A 775 18.72 -20.73 -22.91
CA LEU A 775 18.85 -21.34 -24.24
C LEU A 775 18.73 -22.87 -24.19
N ILE A 776 19.30 -23.53 -23.16
CA ILE A 776 19.13 -24.98 -22.96
C ILE A 776 17.65 -25.34 -22.78
N SER A 777 16.90 -24.58 -21.97
CA SER A 777 15.47 -24.82 -21.74
C SER A 777 14.65 -24.57 -23.01
N TYR A 778 14.95 -23.47 -23.70
CA TYR A 778 14.30 -23.09 -24.96
C TYR A 778 14.51 -24.16 -26.04
N ILE A 779 15.76 -24.59 -26.27
CA ILE A 779 16.07 -25.61 -27.28
C ILE A 779 15.40 -26.94 -26.95
N LYS A 780 15.32 -27.34 -25.68
CA LYS A 780 14.57 -28.57 -25.31
C LYS A 780 13.11 -28.50 -25.75
N THR A 781 12.47 -27.35 -25.57
CA THR A 781 11.08 -27.10 -26.01
C THR A 781 10.99 -27.00 -27.55
N PHE A 782 12.01 -26.46 -28.19
CA PHE A 782 12.11 -26.41 -29.65
C PHE A 782 12.26 -27.82 -30.24
N LEU A 783 13.12 -28.66 -29.66
CA LEU A 783 13.32 -30.06 -30.06
C LEU A 783 12.07 -30.90 -29.90
N SER A 784 11.28 -30.68 -28.84
CA SER A 784 9.98 -31.33 -28.74
C SER A 784 9.09 -30.89 -29.89
N THR A 785 8.99 -29.58 -30.15
CA THR A 785 8.19 -29.05 -31.27
C THR A 785 8.60 -29.65 -32.62
N LEU A 786 9.91 -29.72 -32.92
CA LEU A 786 10.43 -30.28 -34.16
C LEU A 786 10.04 -31.75 -34.40
N LEU A 787 9.73 -32.52 -33.35
CA LEU A 787 9.29 -33.90 -33.50
C LEU A 787 8.01 -34.01 -34.33
N VAL A 788 7.08 -33.08 -34.15
CA VAL A 788 5.74 -33.10 -34.79
C VAL A 788 5.63 -32.15 -35.97
N VAL A 789 6.72 -31.46 -36.34
CA VAL A 789 6.73 -30.58 -37.52
C VAL A 789 6.94 -31.43 -38.78
N PRO A 790 6.06 -31.33 -39.79
CA PRO A 790 6.27 -32.01 -41.06
C PRO A 790 7.47 -31.44 -41.81
N ASP A 791 8.24 -32.31 -42.44
CA ASP A 791 9.30 -31.90 -43.35
C ASP A 791 8.73 -31.27 -44.63
N ASN A 792 9.47 -30.31 -45.18
CA ASN A 792 9.16 -29.73 -46.47
C ASN A 792 9.63 -30.68 -47.59
N PRO A 793 8.75 -31.13 -48.50
CA PRO A 793 9.11 -32.04 -49.59
C PRO A 793 10.25 -31.54 -50.50
N GLU A 794 10.42 -30.22 -50.61
CA GLU A 794 11.39 -29.58 -51.51
C GLU A 794 12.78 -29.40 -50.88
N LYS A 795 12.89 -29.37 -49.55
CA LYS A 795 14.12 -28.98 -48.83
C LYS A 795 14.90 -30.17 -48.24
N GLY A 796 14.43 -31.37 -48.55
CA GLY A 796 14.99 -32.62 -48.04
C GLY A 796 14.63 -32.89 -46.59
N VAL A 797 14.94 -34.11 -46.16
CA VAL A 797 14.56 -34.66 -44.85
C VAL A 797 15.27 -33.92 -43.71
N LEU A 798 14.55 -33.64 -42.62
CA LEU A 798 15.01 -33.01 -41.38
C LEU A 798 15.74 -31.67 -41.58
N SER A 799 15.27 -30.84 -42.52
CA SER A 799 15.92 -29.58 -42.86
C SER A 799 16.04 -28.61 -41.66
N LEU A 800 14.99 -28.48 -40.84
CA LEU A 800 15.00 -27.60 -39.67
C LEU A 800 15.96 -28.11 -38.58
N THR A 801 16.02 -29.42 -38.37
CA THR A 801 16.97 -30.05 -37.44
C THR A 801 18.41 -29.81 -37.88
N ARG A 802 18.70 -29.90 -39.18
CA ARG A 802 20.03 -29.59 -39.73
C ARG A 802 20.41 -28.12 -39.54
N ILE A 803 19.48 -27.20 -39.78
CA ILE A 803 19.69 -25.76 -39.52
C ILE A 803 19.98 -25.53 -38.03
N LEU A 804 19.20 -26.12 -37.13
CA LEU A 804 19.43 -26.02 -35.69
C LEU A 804 20.83 -26.53 -35.32
N LEU A 805 21.26 -27.69 -35.81
CA LEU A 805 22.59 -28.24 -35.51
C LEU A 805 23.72 -27.35 -36.01
N ASN A 806 23.59 -26.73 -37.18
CA ASN A 806 24.58 -25.78 -37.70
C ASN A 806 24.66 -24.54 -36.80
N VAL A 807 23.50 -23.97 -36.43
CA VAL A 807 23.42 -22.82 -35.53
C VAL A 807 24.04 -23.11 -34.15
N LEU A 808 23.79 -24.30 -33.59
CA LEU A 808 24.38 -24.71 -32.31
C LEU A 808 25.90 -24.86 -32.36
N ARG A 809 26.45 -25.22 -33.52
CA ARG A 809 27.90 -25.34 -33.74
C ARG A 809 28.58 -23.98 -33.85
N GLU A 810 27.92 -22.99 -34.43
CA GLU A 810 28.43 -21.63 -34.59
C GLU A 810 28.35 -20.80 -33.30
N PHE A 811 27.49 -21.19 -32.35
CA PHE A 811 27.34 -20.51 -31.07
C PHE A 811 28.51 -20.74 -30.10
N GLU A 812 28.95 -19.69 -29.39
CA GLU A 812 30.04 -19.78 -28.41
C GLU A 812 29.55 -20.30 -27.04
N TRP A 813 29.76 -21.59 -26.77
CA TRP A 813 29.36 -22.21 -25.51
C TRP A 813 30.39 -22.05 -24.39
N ASN A 814 29.93 -21.88 -23.15
CA ASN A 814 30.80 -21.92 -21.99
C ASN A 814 31.31 -23.35 -21.75
N LYS A 815 32.64 -23.51 -21.85
CA LYS A 815 33.34 -24.78 -21.69
C LYS A 815 33.14 -25.42 -20.30
N GLN A 816 32.86 -24.64 -19.25
CA GLN A 816 32.71 -25.14 -17.88
C GLN A 816 31.34 -25.78 -17.62
N ASN A 817 30.26 -25.25 -18.21
CA ASN A 817 28.89 -25.70 -17.99
C ASN A 817 28.51 -26.90 -18.88
N CYS A 818 29.16 -27.02 -20.04
CA CYS A 818 28.86 -28.01 -21.07
C CYS A 818 27.35 -28.12 -21.37
N GLY A 819 26.70 -26.98 -21.64
CA GLY A 819 25.32 -26.93 -22.11
C GLY A 819 25.13 -27.66 -23.45
N LEU A 820 26.06 -27.47 -24.39
CA LEU A 820 26.03 -28.09 -25.71
C LEU A 820 25.97 -29.63 -25.65
N GLY A 821 26.79 -30.24 -24.79
CA GLY A 821 26.78 -31.70 -24.61
C GLY A 821 25.44 -32.21 -24.07
N THR A 822 24.78 -31.45 -23.19
CA THR A 822 23.44 -31.78 -22.71
C THR A 822 22.40 -31.67 -23.84
N ILE A 823 22.50 -30.66 -24.70
CA ILE A 823 21.60 -30.46 -25.84
C ILE A 823 21.76 -31.58 -26.86
N TYR A 824 22.98 -31.95 -27.23
CA TYR A 824 23.25 -33.05 -28.16
C TYR A 824 22.72 -34.40 -27.67
N VAL A 825 22.79 -34.67 -26.35
CA VAL A 825 22.12 -35.86 -25.78
C VAL A 825 20.61 -35.81 -25.99
N ASN A 826 19.96 -34.64 -25.83
CA ASN A 826 18.52 -34.49 -26.10
C ASN A 826 18.20 -34.56 -27.61
N VAL A 827 19.11 -34.14 -28.49
CA VAL A 827 18.96 -34.33 -29.94
C VAL A 827 18.94 -35.82 -30.28
N ILE A 828 19.84 -36.61 -29.70
CA ILE A 828 19.84 -38.08 -29.87
C ILE A 828 18.51 -38.66 -29.38
N ASP A 829 17.96 -38.14 -28.29
CA ASP A 829 16.65 -38.57 -27.81
C ASP A 829 15.55 -38.29 -28.84
N MET A 830 15.49 -37.07 -29.37
CA MET A 830 14.49 -36.68 -30.36
C MET A 830 14.62 -37.51 -31.66
N LEU A 831 15.84 -37.65 -32.19
CA LEU A 831 16.13 -38.45 -33.38
C LEU A 831 15.79 -39.94 -33.19
N SER A 832 16.05 -40.47 -32.00
CA SER A 832 15.68 -41.85 -31.66
C SER A 832 14.18 -42.08 -31.60
N VAL A 833 13.40 -41.03 -31.27
CA VAL A 833 11.93 -41.08 -31.31
C VAL A 833 11.45 -40.91 -32.75
N MET A 834 12.10 -40.07 -33.55
CA MET A 834 11.80 -39.94 -34.99
C MET A 834 11.97 -41.25 -35.77
N ALA A 835 12.82 -42.16 -35.31
CA ALA A 835 13.01 -43.46 -35.94
C ALA A 835 11.89 -44.49 -35.64
N GLN A 836 10.95 -44.18 -34.74
CA GLN A 836 9.85 -45.07 -34.38
C GLN A 836 8.72 -45.02 -35.42
N GLU A 837 7.97 -46.12 -35.55
CA GLU A 837 6.83 -46.19 -36.48
C GLU A 837 5.70 -45.21 -36.14
N VAL A 838 5.54 -44.87 -34.85
CA VAL A 838 4.50 -43.94 -34.37
C VAL A 838 5.10 -43.06 -33.27
N TYR A 839 4.89 -41.75 -33.38
CA TYR A 839 5.38 -40.80 -32.38
C TYR A 839 4.57 -40.82 -31.07
N PRO A 840 5.17 -40.43 -29.93
CA PRO A 840 4.48 -40.41 -28.63
C PRO A 840 3.31 -39.44 -28.53
N TYR A 841 3.29 -38.40 -29.38
CA TYR A 841 2.21 -37.42 -29.45
C TYR A 841 2.16 -36.77 -30.84
N HIS A 842 1.00 -36.21 -31.17
CA HIS A 842 0.70 -35.59 -32.46
C HIS A 842 -0.07 -34.29 -32.26
N VAL A 843 -0.01 -33.42 -33.27
CA VAL A 843 -0.88 -32.25 -33.35
C VAL A 843 -2.13 -32.63 -34.14
N ASP A 844 -3.30 -32.35 -33.58
CA ASP A 844 -4.58 -32.67 -34.21
C ASP A 844 -4.64 -32.09 -35.64
N LYS A 845 -4.85 -32.96 -36.63
CA LYS A 845 -4.95 -32.67 -38.08
C LYS A 845 -3.68 -32.18 -38.77
N VAL A 846 -2.52 -32.42 -38.19
CA VAL A 846 -1.23 -32.22 -38.86
C VAL A 846 -0.57 -33.59 -39.03
N GLU A 847 -0.18 -33.92 -40.27
CA GLU A 847 0.55 -35.13 -40.55
C GLU A 847 2.03 -34.95 -40.17
N SER A 848 2.47 -35.62 -39.13
CA SER A 848 3.86 -35.63 -38.67
C SER A 848 4.72 -36.56 -39.52
N ASN A 849 6.05 -36.47 -39.35
CA ASN A 849 7.03 -37.26 -40.10
C ASN A 849 6.89 -38.80 -39.93
N ASP A 850 6.24 -39.30 -38.87
CA ASP A 850 5.91 -40.73 -38.73
C ASP A 850 4.80 -41.17 -39.69
N SER A 851 3.86 -40.29 -40.01
CA SER A 851 2.84 -40.54 -41.05
C SER A 851 3.41 -40.38 -42.46
N LEU A 852 4.36 -39.45 -42.65
CA LEU A 852 4.97 -39.17 -43.95
C LEU A 852 6.03 -40.21 -44.36
N TYR A 853 6.93 -40.57 -43.44
CA TYR A 853 8.06 -41.47 -43.70
C TYR A 853 8.00 -42.77 -42.90
N GLY A 854 7.37 -42.76 -41.72
CA GLY A 854 7.35 -43.90 -40.80
C GLY A 854 8.75 -44.42 -40.48
N SER A 855 8.92 -45.75 -40.52
CA SER A 855 10.22 -46.41 -40.38
C SER A 855 10.83 -46.81 -41.72
N ASP A 856 10.73 -45.96 -42.76
CA ASP A 856 11.38 -46.21 -44.05
C ASP A 856 12.91 -46.34 -43.85
N PRO A 857 13.57 -47.39 -44.40
CA PRO A 857 15.01 -47.57 -44.30
C PRO A 857 15.83 -46.37 -44.79
N LYS A 858 15.36 -45.60 -45.78
CA LYS A 858 16.06 -44.39 -46.26
C LYS A 858 16.01 -43.26 -45.21
N PHE A 859 14.86 -43.07 -44.57
CA PHE A 859 14.68 -42.08 -43.51
C PHE A 859 15.52 -42.44 -42.27
N ILE A 860 15.50 -43.72 -41.87
CA ILE A 860 16.33 -44.23 -40.78
C ILE A 860 17.82 -44.09 -41.08
N SER A 861 18.24 -44.29 -42.33
CA SER A 861 19.63 -44.07 -42.75
C SER A 861 20.06 -42.62 -42.53
N GLU A 862 19.21 -41.65 -42.87
CA GLU A 862 19.48 -40.22 -42.63
C GLU A 862 19.52 -39.89 -41.13
N ILE A 863 18.59 -40.43 -40.34
CA ILE A 863 18.62 -40.29 -38.87
C ILE A 863 19.93 -40.85 -38.30
N ASN A 864 20.34 -42.04 -38.74
CA ASN A 864 21.57 -42.68 -38.30
C ASN A 864 22.82 -41.87 -38.69
N ASN A 865 22.83 -41.26 -39.87
CA ASN A 865 23.90 -40.37 -40.30
C ASN A 865 24.01 -39.16 -39.37
N ILE A 866 22.90 -38.49 -39.05
CA ILE A 866 22.89 -37.33 -38.15
C ILE A 866 23.30 -37.75 -36.73
N CYS A 867 22.78 -38.85 -36.20
CA CYS A 867 23.19 -39.38 -34.89
C CYS A 867 24.68 -39.71 -34.83
N SER A 868 25.26 -40.25 -35.91
CA SER A 868 26.70 -40.54 -36.00
C SER A 868 27.55 -39.27 -35.91
N ILE A 869 27.12 -38.20 -36.60
CA ILE A 869 27.77 -36.87 -36.52
C ILE A 869 27.67 -36.32 -35.09
N VAL A 870 26.47 -36.31 -34.49
CA VAL A 870 26.24 -35.78 -33.13
C VAL A 870 27.03 -36.57 -32.07
N VAL A 871 27.11 -37.90 -32.20
CA VAL A 871 27.93 -38.74 -31.31
C VAL A 871 29.43 -38.43 -31.49
N GLY A 872 29.89 -38.22 -32.73
CA GLY A 872 31.27 -37.79 -33.00
C GLY A 872 31.61 -36.47 -32.32
N GLU A 873 30.75 -35.46 -32.46
CA GLU A 873 30.91 -34.15 -31.79
C GLU A 873 30.86 -34.27 -30.26
N LEU A 874 29.97 -35.09 -29.71
CA LEU A 874 29.92 -35.37 -28.27
C LEU A 874 31.23 -35.99 -27.75
N LEU A 875 31.86 -36.88 -28.51
CA LEU A 875 33.14 -37.48 -28.13
C LEU A 875 34.29 -36.48 -28.19
N ASN A 876 34.29 -35.58 -29.17
CA ASN A 876 35.23 -34.46 -29.22
C ASN A 876 35.06 -33.56 -27.99
N LEU A 877 33.83 -33.18 -27.64
CA LEU A 877 33.53 -32.40 -26.43
C LEU A 877 33.98 -33.11 -25.15
N LEU A 878 33.74 -34.42 -25.02
CA LEU A 878 34.22 -35.21 -23.89
C LEU A 878 35.75 -35.27 -23.81
N GLN A 879 36.44 -35.27 -24.95
CA GLN A 879 37.90 -35.21 -25.00
C GLN A 879 38.42 -33.82 -24.58
N GLU A 880 37.76 -32.75 -25.00
CA GLU A 880 38.13 -31.36 -24.67
C GLU A 880 37.90 -31.01 -23.19
N LEU A 881 36.82 -31.52 -22.57
CA LEU A 881 36.47 -31.25 -21.18
C LEU A 881 37.49 -31.76 -20.14
N GLY A 882 38.32 -32.75 -20.52
CA GLY A 882 39.27 -33.38 -19.60
C GLY A 882 38.62 -34.03 -18.37
N SER A 883 39.45 -34.45 -17.41
CA SER A 883 39.02 -35.19 -16.21
C SER A 883 38.26 -34.32 -15.21
N CYS A 884 36.98 -34.04 -15.48
CA CYS A 884 36.11 -33.24 -14.63
C CYS A 884 34.79 -33.95 -14.30
N ARG A 885 34.07 -33.49 -13.27
CA ARG A 885 32.75 -34.02 -12.88
C ARG A 885 31.73 -33.99 -14.02
N ARG A 886 31.79 -32.97 -14.88
CA ARG A 886 30.85 -32.79 -16.00
C ARG A 886 31.10 -33.81 -17.13
N GLN A 887 32.36 -34.15 -17.40
CA GLN A 887 32.73 -35.23 -18.32
C GLN A 887 32.12 -36.56 -17.87
N SER A 888 32.23 -36.90 -16.58
CA SER A 888 31.63 -38.12 -16.02
C SER A 888 30.10 -38.11 -16.13
N GLN A 889 29.43 -36.97 -15.92
CA GLN A 889 27.97 -36.87 -16.06
C GLN A 889 27.50 -37.10 -17.51
N ILE A 890 28.09 -36.39 -18.48
CA ILE A 890 27.70 -36.49 -19.89
C ILE A 890 28.04 -37.86 -20.47
N ALA A 891 29.17 -38.47 -20.05
CA ALA A 891 29.52 -39.82 -20.43
C ALA A 891 28.48 -40.85 -19.94
N VAL A 892 27.96 -40.69 -18.72
CA VAL A 892 26.87 -41.54 -18.20
C VAL A 892 25.57 -41.28 -18.94
N ASP A 893 25.21 -40.02 -19.19
CA ASP A 893 23.98 -39.69 -19.91
C ASP A 893 23.97 -40.23 -21.34
N LEU A 894 25.08 -40.06 -22.07
CA LEU A 894 25.27 -40.64 -23.40
C LEU A 894 25.25 -42.16 -23.35
N PHE A 895 25.91 -42.79 -22.37
CA PHE A 895 25.85 -44.24 -22.16
C PHE A 895 24.40 -44.73 -21.99
N VAL A 896 23.61 -44.03 -21.16
CA VAL A 896 22.21 -44.40 -20.92
C VAL A 896 21.41 -44.33 -22.22
N ARG A 897 21.63 -43.32 -23.07
CA ARG A 897 20.95 -43.22 -24.37
C ARG A 897 21.37 -44.31 -25.35
N ILE A 898 22.67 -44.61 -25.44
CA ILE A 898 23.18 -45.72 -26.25
C ILE A 898 22.58 -47.06 -25.79
N ALA A 899 22.58 -47.32 -24.47
CA ALA A 899 22.08 -48.58 -23.91
C ALA A 899 20.57 -48.76 -24.05
N THR A 900 19.79 -47.67 -24.08
CA THR A 900 18.33 -47.72 -24.16
C THR A 900 17.79 -47.64 -25.59
N ARG A 901 18.41 -46.84 -26.46
CA ARG A 901 17.89 -46.48 -27.79
C ARG A 901 18.78 -46.90 -28.96
N GLY A 902 20.06 -47.18 -28.71
CA GLY A 902 20.98 -47.69 -29.71
C GLY A 902 20.80 -49.18 -30.00
N ASP A 903 21.15 -49.61 -31.20
CA ASP A 903 21.22 -51.02 -31.57
C ASP A 903 22.54 -51.62 -31.10
N LEU A 904 22.48 -52.32 -29.97
CA LEU A 904 23.63 -53.00 -29.36
C LEU A 904 24.10 -54.25 -30.13
N ASN A 905 23.41 -54.65 -31.19
CA ASN A 905 23.90 -55.68 -32.11
C ASN A 905 25.06 -55.17 -32.98
N SER A 906 25.20 -53.85 -33.11
CA SER A 906 26.35 -53.20 -33.75
C SER A 906 27.57 -53.23 -32.82
N GLY A 907 28.62 -53.94 -33.22
CA GLY A 907 29.88 -54.05 -32.46
C GLY A 907 30.48 -52.70 -32.04
N PRO A 908 30.61 -51.71 -32.94
CA PRO A 908 31.12 -50.37 -32.60
C PRO A 908 30.32 -49.66 -31.50
N VAL A 909 28.98 -49.72 -31.54
CA VAL A 909 28.09 -49.08 -30.55
C VAL A 909 28.18 -49.78 -29.20
N PHE A 910 28.30 -51.11 -29.20
CA PHE A 910 28.50 -51.91 -27.99
C PHE A 910 29.84 -51.58 -27.30
N HIS A 911 30.92 -51.49 -28.07
CA HIS A 911 32.24 -51.11 -27.54
C HIS A 911 32.27 -49.66 -27.04
N LEU A 912 31.60 -48.74 -27.74
CA LEU A 912 31.47 -47.35 -27.30
C LEU A 912 30.76 -47.26 -25.94
N ALA A 913 29.66 -47.99 -25.76
CA ALA A 913 28.93 -48.01 -24.49
C ALA A 913 29.82 -48.48 -23.32
N LEU A 914 30.60 -49.55 -23.50
CA LEU A 914 31.54 -50.02 -22.49
C LEU A 914 32.63 -48.98 -22.17
N ASN A 915 33.16 -48.34 -23.20
CA ASN A 915 34.20 -47.32 -23.05
C ASN A 915 33.68 -46.07 -22.33
N LEU A 916 32.44 -45.63 -22.60
CA LEU A 916 31.82 -44.50 -21.91
C LEU A 916 31.53 -44.81 -20.44
N TRP A 917 31.07 -46.03 -20.13
CA TRP A 917 30.89 -46.48 -18.76
C TRP A 917 32.22 -46.50 -17.99
N GLN A 918 33.29 -47.02 -18.60
CA GLN A 918 34.63 -47.00 -18.01
C GLN A 918 35.20 -45.57 -17.87
N LEU A 919 34.98 -44.70 -18.86
CA LEU A 919 35.41 -43.31 -18.83
C LEU A 919 34.76 -42.55 -17.67
N SER A 920 33.48 -42.81 -17.41
CA SER A 920 32.79 -42.20 -16.27
C SER A 920 33.46 -42.55 -14.93
N LEU A 921 33.89 -43.80 -14.76
CA LEU A 921 34.50 -44.33 -13.53
C LEU A 921 35.96 -43.90 -13.29
N LYS A 922 36.70 -43.55 -14.35
CA LYS A 922 38.16 -43.38 -14.32
C LYS A 922 38.67 -42.33 -13.32
N ASN A 923 37.84 -41.33 -12.97
CA ASN A 923 38.25 -40.18 -12.16
C ASN A 923 37.45 -40.01 -10.85
N GLY A 924 36.59 -40.96 -10.47
CA GLY A 924 35.88 -40.95 -9.18
C GLY A 924 34.80 -39.86 -8.99
N TYR A 925 34.52 -39.03 -9.99
CA TYR A 925 33.52 -37.94 -9.90
C TYR A 925 32.06 -38.36 -10.14
N CYS A 926 31.81 -39.66 -10.31
CA CYS A 926 30.48 -40.21 -10.58
C CYS A 926 29.59 -40.30 -9.34
N ASP A 927 28.28 -40.09 -9.52
CA ASP A 927 27.29 -40.44 -8.51
C ASP A 927 27.09 -41.96 -8.47
N VAL A 928 27.75 -42.60 -7.51
CA VAL A 928 27.71 -44.05 -7.29
C VAL A 928 26.27 -44.56 -7.08
N LYS A 929 25.41 -43.79 -6.41
CA LYS A 929 24.00 -44.18 -6.20
C LYS A 929 23.23 -44.18 -7.51
N TYR A 930 23.45 -43.20 -8.39
CA TYR A 930 22.83 -43.13 -9.70
C TYR A 930 23.29 -44.27 -10.62
N MET A 931 24.58 -44.61 -10.61
CA MET A 931 25.13 -45.70 -11.43
C MET A 931 24.61 -47.09 -11.00
N ILE A 932 24.50 -47.34 -9.69
CA ILE A 932 23.90 -48.59 -9.16
C ILE A 932 22.45 -48.71 -9.62
N LYS A 933 21.64 -47.65 -9.44
CA LYS A 933 20.24 -47.63 -9.89
C LYS A 933 20.11 -47.82 -11.40
N THR A 934 21.01 -47.22 -12.19
CA THR A 934 21.03 -47.35 -13.66
C THR A 934 21.34 -48.79 -14.07
N LYS A 935 22.34 -49.43 -13.43
CA LYS A 935 22.66 -50.84 -13.69
C LYS A 935 21.50 -51.77 -13.32
N ASP A 936 20.83 -51.52 -12.19
CA ASP A 936 19.67 -52.31 -11.79
C ASP A 936 18.47 -52.11 -12.72
N TYR A 937 18.25 -50.89 -13.22
CA TYR A 937 17.25 -50.60 -14.23
C TYR A 937 17.53 -51.35 -15.54
N LEU A 938 18.77 -51.26 -16.06
CA LEU A 938 19.17 -51.96 -17.28
C LEU A 938 19.09 -53.49 -17.11
N ARG A 939 19.40 -54.03 -15.92
CA ARG A 939 19.22 -55.45 -15.59
C ARG A 939 17.75 -55.88 -15.64
N ARG A 940 16.81 -55.02 -15.24
CA ARG A 940 15.37 -55.28 -15.37
C ARG A 940 14.93 -55.22 -16.84
N CYS A 941 15.46 -54.29 -17.61
CA CYS A 941 15.15 -54.14 -19.04
C CYS A 941 15.79 -55.22 -19.93
N SER A 942 16.88 -55.86 -19.50
CA SER A 942 17.61 -56.89 -20.26
C SER A 942 16.89 -58.23 -20.39
N ALA A 943 15.73 -58.42 -19.77
CA ALA A 943 14.96 -59.67 -19.83
C ALA A 943 14.53 -60.08 -21.26
N THR A 944 14.63 -59.19 -22.25
CA THR A 944 14.25 -59.43 -23.65
C THR A 944 15.38 -59.15 -24.68
N ASN A 945 16.59 -58.79 -24.24
CA ASN A 945 17.69 -58.44 -25.15
C ASN A 945 19.04 -59.00 -24.65
N ASN A 946 19.52 -60.07 -25.31
CA ASN A 946 20.75 -60.80 -24.94
C ASN A 946 22.01 -59.91 -24.96
N MET A 947 22.11 -58.96 -25.90
CA MET A 947 23.26 -58.05 -25.98
C MET A 947 23.26 -57.02 -24.84
N LEU A 948 22.07 -56.57 -24.41
CA LEU A 948 21.95 -55.71 -23.24
C LEU A 948 22.33 -56.46 -21.94
N GLN A 949 22.00 -57.76 -21.86
CA GLN A 949 22.41 -58.61 -20.75
C GLN A 949 23.95 -58.77 -20.67
N GLN A 950 24.61 -58.96 -21.83
CA GLN A 950 26.08 -59.00 -21.91
C GLN A 950 26.72 -57.66 -21.55
N LEU A 951 26.11 -56.53 -21.93
CA LEU A 951 26.56 -55.20 -21.53
C LEU A 951 26.50 -55.03 -20.00
N VAL A 952 25.35 -55.36 -19.39
CA VAL A 952 25.13 -55.26 -17.93
C VAL A 952 26.10 -56.14 -17.12
N GLN A 953 26.46 -57.32 -17.63
CA GLN A 953 27.46 -58.20 -17.00
C GLN A 953 28.87 -57.59 -17.00
N LYS A 954 29.22 -56.86 -18.07
CA LYS A 954 30.55 -56.23 -18.24
C LYS A 954 30.67 -54.84 -17.56
N MET A 955 29.58 -54.31 -17.00
CA MET A 955 29.60 -53.03 -16.27
C MET A 955 30.20 -53.20 -14.86
N ALA A 956 31.41 -52.66 -14.65
CA ALA A 956 32.00 -52.52 -13.31
C ALA A 956 31.23 -51.48 -12.47
N VAL A 957 31.12 -51.67 -11.16
CA VAL A 957 30.52 -50.68 -10.24
C VAL A 957 31.55 -50.39 -9.15
N PRO A 958 31.82 -49.11 -8.83
CA PRO A 958 32.74 -48.76 -7.75
C PRO A 958 32.13 -49.23 -6.42
N GLN A 959 32.95 -49.85 -5.56
CA GLN A 959 32.55 -50.15 -4.18
C GLN A 959 32.39 -48.82 -3.43
N ILE A 960 31.35 -48.73 -2.58
CA ILE A 960 31.05 -47.54 -1.77
C ILE A 960 32.20 -47.21 -0.84
#